data_AF-A0A671YL95-F1
#
_entry.id   AF-A0A671YL95-F1
#
_cell.length_a   1.000
_cell.length_b   1.000
_cell.length_c   1.000
_cell.angle_alpha   90.00
_cell.angle_beta   90.00
_cell.angle_gamma   90.00
#
_symmetry.space_group_name_H-M   'P 1'
#
loop_
_entity.id
_entity.type
_entity.pdbx_description
1 polymer ?
#
loop_
_entity_poly.entity_id
_entity_poly.type
_entity_poly.pdbx_seq_one_letter_code
_entity_poly.pdbx_strand_id
1 'polypeptide(L)'
;KQGRHPHKERRLHRICLIFFSLFALWDPKKESALLWGFNLDTTHTLHKLGDHGTFFGFSLALHQQLTPEPQSWILVGAPQAAGQGHLRGTRPGALFRCPITPEEYDCERVDIDGEGDLKRENKDNQWLGVTVKSQGIGGKVVTCAHLYELRQRVGKPSETRDPIGRCYVLSEDLTERDDLDGGEWKFCEGRPQGHEQFGFCQQGLSVSFTPDNNFILFGAPGTYNWKGEMRVQLLNQTLLDLGLYDDGPYEVADQKQLNARLIPVPYHSYLGFSVDSAMGIMSLGELTFVAGAPRANHTGAVVLLRKDNVYRLVPQHIFWGEELASSFGYSVATTDLNRDGWTDLIVGAPNFFDRKAEIGGAVYVYLNPFGHWDDQARPIRLNGTYDSMFGMTVSNIGDLDQDGYGDIAVGAPFDGDGKVFIYRGSDSGIETKPAQVLDGRDFDVRRFGYSISGGLDIDNNQYPDLAVGSLNDSVVLFRSRPVIHVIREISINPQYIDLEQHNCEGREGVCVEVKACFTFKAHPEHYSPHMTLVVHFEADTERRKLGLPHRVNFLGRSSLEPEYTQTEEVELHRQLHPVCTTATFQLHVSNLYVFMLSRSETPVPPRRHSGAKKLEKLAPVLSVSPSNTLQSEVNFLREGCGSDKICQSNLKLNYQFGTRPLNSDLFTPLPKDEDDVQVFSLSDQRLVVLEVTVTNMPSDPLHPEEDGDDAHAAQLLISLPNTLSYAGSRIPPQVCVANQNGSQIECDLGNPVKRDTKFTINLSTSNITIETTELTADLALTTISEQPDLVPVTAFAKVVIELPLSVSGLARPHQLFFSGTVKGESAMTSLEDIGSPVDFEFMVANPGQALQTLGSAFLNIMWPYELANEKWLLYPASLKFDGHSDSQCTPSGALNPLKLYSSSLTELPQTGERREICSCLSPECLAVCLFLQDCLLGSARCILFQCPLHSFSGQAVLKIHARLWNSSFIEEFPAVSALELLVRANITVKSTIKHLVLKDAVPVMIYPEPGLADQYLIPWWIILIAVLAGILLLTLLVCILWKCGFFQRAHYKDKLPQYHAVKIPREDRPQFQTEKSGAFHKKEWATHWSDGTS
;
A
#
# COMPACT_ATOMS: atom_id res chain seq x y z
N LYS A 1 38.62 -44.74 51.87
CA LYS A 1 37.94 -44.20 53.08
C LYS A 1 36.53 -43.77 52.68
N GLN A 2 35.55 -44.23 53.45
CA GLN A 2 34.10 -44.20 53.19
C GLN A 2 33.45 -42.81 53.21
N GLY A 3 32.27 -42.74 52.58
CA GLY A 3 31.14 -41.86 52.92
C GLY A 3 30.67 -41.03 51.72
N ARG A 4 29.38 -40.84 51.42
CA ARG A 4 28.09 -41.25 52.01
C ARG A 4 27.03 -41.00 50.91
N HIS A 5 26.05 -41.90 50.81
CA HIS A 5 24.78 -41.73 50.06
C HIS A 5 23.96 -40.51 50.60
N PRO A 6 22.90 -39.97 49.92
CA PRO A 6 21.73 -40.78 49.52
C PRO A 6 20.85 -40.35 48.32
N HIS A 7 20.09 -41.35 47.88
CA HIS A 7 18.77 -41.33 47.25
C HIS A 7 17.93 -40.05 47.38
N LYS A 8 17.63 -39.39 46.25
CA LYS A 8 16.32 -38.74 45.99
C LYS A 8 16.07 -38.23 44.56
N GLU A 9 16.41 -38.97 43.48
CA GLU A 9 16.25 -38.36 42.13
C GLU A 9 15.83 -39.28 40.99
N ARG A 10 15.31 -40.48 41.27
CA ARG A 10 14.87 -41.42 40.21
C ARG A 10 13.36 -41.64 40.09
N ARG A 11 12.54 -40.90 40.84
CA ARG A 11 11.07 -40.95 40.70
C ARG A 11 10.42 -39.74 40.03
N LEU A 12 11.10 -38.58 39.93
CA LEU A 12 10.55 -37.43 39.19
C LEU A 12 10.73 -37.54 37.67
N HIS A 13 11.79 -38.19 37.18
CA HIS A 13 12.06 -38.27 35.74
C HIS A 13 11.10 -39.20 34.98
N ARG A 14 10.51 -40.21 35.64
CA ARG A 14 9.50 -41.09 35.01
C ARG A 14 8.08 -40.53 35.07
N ILE A 15 7.80 -39.57 35.94
CA ILE A 15 6.50 -38.90 36.01
C ILE A 15 6.46 -37.72 35.02
N CYS A 16 7.56 -36.99 34.83
CA CYS A 16 7.63 -35.95 33.78
C CYS A 16 7.54 -36.51 32.35
N LEU A 17 8.11 -37.69 32.07
CA LEU A 17 8.02 -38.30 30.73
C LEU A 17 6.63 -38.88 30.41
N ILE A 18 5.84 -39.22 31.43
CA ILE A 18 4.43 -39.64 31.26
C ILE A 18 3.51 -38.42 31.16
N PHE A 19 3.80 -37.32 31.85
CA PHE A 19 3.06 -36.06 31.71
C PHE A 19 3.32 -35.37 30.36
N PHE A 20 4.52 -35.47 29.78
CA PHE A 20 4.81 -34.94 28.44
C PHE A 20 4.22 -35.79 27.30
N SER A 21 3.93 -37.07 27.53
CA SER A 21 3.27 -37.95 26.54
C SER A 21 1.74 -37.91 26.61
N LEU A 22 1.15 -37.44 27.72
CA LEU A 22 -0.30 -37.20 27.84
C LEU A 22 -0.73 -35.77 27.44
N PHE A 23 0.17 -34.77 27.46
CA PHE A 23 -0.12 -33.42 26.93
C PHE A 23 0.10 -33.27 25.41
N ALA A 24 0.74 -34.24 24.75
CA ALA A 24 0.85 -34.29 23.29
C ALA A 24 -0.42 -34.83 22.59
N LEU A 25 -1.47 -35.13 23.36
CA LEU A 25 -2.78 -35.62 22.87
C LEU A 25 -3.92 -34.60 23.07
N TRP A 26 -3.61 -33.38 23.51
CA TRP A 26 -4.59 -32.29 23.61
C TRP A 26 -3.99 -30.98 23.11
N ASP A 27 -3.90 -30.89 21.78
CA ASP A 27 -3.72 -29.64 21.05
C ASP A 27 -5.13 -29.14 20.64
N PRO A 28 -5.65 -28.07 21.24
CA PRO A 28 -6.92 -27.49 20.83
C PRO A 28 -6.84 -26.68 19.53
N LYS A 29 -5.71 -26.76 18.79
CA LYS A 29 -5.57 -26.25 17.41
C LYS A 29 -5.53 -27.34 16.33
N LYS A 30 -6.01 -28.55 16.66
CA LYS A 30 -6.41 -29.57 15.67
C LYS A 30 -7.93 -29.78 15.70
N GLU A 31 -8.70 -28.71 15.61
CA GLU A 31 -9.80 -28.78 14.66
C GLU A 31 -9.13 -28.83 13.30
N SER A 32 -9.01 -30.05 12.75
CA SER A 32 -9.02 -30.23 11.32
C SER A 32 -10.23 -29.44 10.83
N ALA A 33 -9.99 -28.21 10.37
CA ALA A 33 -10.81 -27.61 9.35
C ALA A 33 -10.96 -28.72 8.32
N LEU A 34 -12.14 -29.34 8.25
CA LEU A 34 -12.57 -29.88 6.97
C LEU A 34 -12.40 -28.69 6.04
N LEU A 35 -11.35 -28.70 5.23
CA LEU A 35 -11.20 -27.80 4.12
C LEU A 35 -12.43 -28.07 3.25
N TRP A 36 -13.43 -27.20 3.36
CA TRP A 36 -14.49 -27.09 2.38
C TRP A 36 -13.79 -26.59 1.11
N GLY A 37 -13.26 -27.52 0.31
CA GLY A 37 -12.61 -27.19 -0.95
C GLY A 37 -13.65 -26.61 -1.90
N PHE A 38 -13.36 -25.42 -2.43
CA PHE A 38 -14.18 -24.67 -3.38
C PHE A 38 -14.74 -25.56 -4.48
N ASN A 39 -13.86 -26.07 -5.36
CA ASN A 39 -14.21 -27.08 -6.34
C ASN A 39 -13.03 -27.81 -7.01
N LEU A 40 -11.78 -27.35 -6.86
CA LEU A 40 -10.63 -28.09 -7.37
C LEU A 40 -10.41 -29.36 -6.55
N ASP A 41 -10.33 -30.51 -7.23
CA ASP A 41 -10.07 -31.79 -6.57
C ASP A 41 -8.61 -31.89 -6.10
N THR A 42 -8.43 -32.02 -4.79
CA THR A 42 -7.12 -32.24 -4.15
C THR A 42 -6.85 -33.70 -3.83
N THR A 43 -7.78 -34.61 -4.14
CA THR A 43 -7.68 -36.03 -3.77
C THR A 43 -7.17 -36.93 -4.90
N HIS A 44 -7.52 -36.65 -6.16
CA HIS A 44 -7.12 -37.41 -7.34
C HIS A 44 -6.38 -36.49 -8.34
N THR A 45 -5.33 -35.82 -7.86
CA THR A 45 -4.43 -34.99 -8.66
C THR A 45 -3.55 -35.84 -9.58
N LEU A 46 -3.16 -35.28 -10.74
CA LEU A 46 -2.18 -35.93 -11.62
C LEU A 46 -0.82 -35.25 -11.48
N HIS A 47 0.22 -36.04 -11.24
CA HIS A 47 1.58 -35.55 -11.06
C HIS A 47 2.41 -35.87 -12.30
N LYS A 48 3.18 -34.90 -12.78
CA LYS A 48 4.16 -35.08 -13.86
C LYS A 48 5.53 -34.65 -13.35
N LEU A 49 6.52 -35.52 -13.51
CA LEU A 49 7.86 -35.34 -12.97
C LEU A 49 8.89 -35.28 -14.10
N GLY A 50 9.81 -34.31 -14.01
CA GLY A 50 10.94 -34.16 -14.90
C GLY A 50 12.25 -34.65 -14.29
N ASP A 51 13.31 -34.63 -15.11
CA ASP A 51 14.66 -34.92 -14.62
C ASP A 51 15.13 -33.83 -13.63
N HIS A 52 15.91 -34.26 -12.63
CA HIS A 52 16.36 -33.37 -11.56
C HIS A 52 17.28 -32.23 -12.06
N GLY A 53 16.98 -31.00 -11.64
CA GLY A 53 17.70 -29.79 -11.99
C GLY A 53 17.53 -29.39 -13.45
N THR A 54 16.37 -29.68 -14.04
CA THR A 54 16.00 -29.20 -15.39
C THR A 54 15.07 -27.99 -15.36
N PHE A 55 14.54 -27.66 -14.18
CA PHE A 55 13.44 -26.74 -13.94
C PHE A 55 12.19 -27.13 -14.73
N PHE A 56 11.90 -28.43 -14.79
CA PHE A 56 10.64 -28.91 -15.37
C PHE A 56 9.45 -28.34 -14.57
N GLY A 57 8.57 -27.59 -15.25
CA GLY A 57 7.50 -26.84 -14.60
C GLY A 57 7.81 -25.35 -14.41
N PHE A 58 8.92 -24.85 -14.97
CA PHE A 58 9.25 -23.42 -14.94
C PHE A 58 8.19 -22.57 -15.65
N SER A 59 7.65 -23.06 -16.77
CA SER A 59 6.52 -22.48 -17.47
C SER A 59 5.57 -23.58 -17.95
N LEU A 60 4.29 -23.23 -18.09
CA LEU A 60 3.22 -24.20 -18.35
C LEU A 60 2.16 -23.62 -19.27
N ALA A 61 1.56 -24.49 -20.08
CA ALA A 61 0.32 -24.22 -20.78
C ALA A 61 -0.53 -25.50 -20.89
N LEU A 62 -1.82 -25.39 -20.61
CA LEU A 62 -2.80 -26.39 -21.02
C LEU A 62 -3.11 -26.20 -22.51
N HIS A 63 -3.23 -27.30 -23.24
CA HIS A 63 -3.46 -27.26 -24.68
C HIS A 63 -4.37 -28.41 -25.14
N GLN A 64 -5.22 -28.13 -26.13
CA GLN A 64 -6.05 -29.13 -26.78
C GLN A 64 -5.79 -29.11 -28.28
N GLN A 65 -5.32 -30.23 -28.79
CA GLN A 65 -5.21 -30.51 -30.21
C GLN A 65 -6.55 -31.05 -30.71
N LEU A 66 -7.00 -30.63 -31.90
CA LEU A 66 -8.18 -31.16 -32.57
C LEU A 66 -7.82 -32.08 -33.73
N THR A 67 -6.75 -31.76 -34.47
CA THR A 67 -6.27 -32.56 -35.62
C THR A 67 -4.80 -32.98 -35.45
N PRO A 68 -4.39 -34.20 -35.88
CA PRO A 68 -5.19 -35.21 -36.58
C PRO A 68 -6.20 -35.96 -35.69
N GLU A 69 -5.97 -36.03 -34.39
CA GLU A 69 -6.90 -36.61 -33.41
C GLU A 69 -7.08 -35.67 -32.21
N PRO A 70 -8.29 -35.58 -31.61
CA PRO A 70 -8.52 -34.78 -30.42
C PRO A 70 -7.72 -35.29 -29.21
N GLN A 71 -6.86 -34.45 -28.65
CA GLN A 71 -6.04 -34.81 -27.49
C GLN A 71 -5.73 -33.59 -26.60
N SER A 72 -5.86 -33.76 -25.29
CA SER A 72 -5.44 -32.79 -24.28
C SER A 72 -4.00 -33.04 -23.85
N TRP A 73 -3.24 -31.97 -23.67
CA TRP A 73 -1.84 -32.00 -23.29
C TRP A 73 -1.54 -30.99 -22.18
N ILE A 74 -0.62 -31.35 -21.30
CA ILE A 74 0.10 -30.38 -20.45
C ILE A 74 1.43 -30.10 -21.14
N LEU A 75 1.64 -28.86 -21.54
CA LEU A 75 2.90 -28.42 -22.13
C LEU A 75 3.78 -27.86 -21.02
N VAL A 76 4.99 -28.39 -20.90
CA VAL A 76 5.90 -28.09 -19.80
C VAL A 76 7.24 -27.59 -20.31
N GLY A 77 7.58 -26.36 -19.93
CA GLY A 77 8.89 -25.79 -20.16
C GLY A 77 9.92 -26.28 -19.14
N ALA A 78 11.10 -26.67 -19.62
CA ALA A 78 12.22 -27.12 -18.80
C ALA A 78 13.53 -26.44 -19.29
N PRO A 79 13.79 -25.18 -18.88
CA PRO A 79 14.85 -24.35 -19.45
C PRO A 79 16.27 -24.88 -19.21
N GLN A 80 16.48 -25.79 -18.26
CA GLN A 80 17.80 -26.42 -18.00
C GLN A 80 17.87 -27.89 -18.38
N ALA A 81 16.90 -28.38 -19.16
CA ALA A 81 16.94 -29.73 -19.72
C ALA A 81 18.21 -29.98 -20.55
N ALA A 82 18.73 -31.21 -20.43
CA ALA A 82 19.95 -31.61 -21.13
C ALA A 82 19.77 -31.64 -22.66
N GLY A 83 20.84 -31.30 -23.37
CA GLY A 83 20.89 -31.38 -24.83
C GLY A 83 21.01 -32.82 -25.34
N GLN A 84 20.44 -33.08 -26.52
CA GLN A 84 20.55 -34.35 -27.23
C GLN A 84 21.49 -34.22 -28.45
N GLY A 85 21.90 -35.35 -29.05
CA GLY A 85 22.75 -35.36 -30.24
C GLY A 85 24.09 -34.65 -30.05
N HIS A 86 24.41 -33.68 -30.92
CA HIS A 86 25.64 -32.89 -30.87
C HIS A 86 25.72 -31.89 -29.71
N LEU A 87 24.58 -31.61 -29.05
CA LEU A 87 24.50 -30.76 -27.87
C LEU A 87 24.66 -31.57 -26.56
N ARG A 88 25.01 -32.85 -26.64
CA ARG A 88 25.19 -33.70 -25.47
C ARG A 88 26.30 -33.15 -24.56
N GLY A 89 25.94 -32.85 -23.32
CA GLY A 89 26.83 -32.21 -22.33
C GLY A 89 26.58 -30.71 -22.12
N THR A 90 25.69 -30.11 -22.90
CA THR A 90 25.19 -28.72 -22.72
C THR A 90 23.77 -28.72 -22.13
N ARG A 91 23.29 -27.56 -21.69
CA ARG A 91 21.93 -27.36 -21.14
C ARG A 91 21.13 -26.34 -21.96
N PRO A 92 20.66 -26.70 -23.15
CA PRO A 92 19.89 -25.79 -24.01
C PRO A 92 18.46 -25.55 -23.54
N GLY A 93 17.89 -26.44 -22.71
CA GLY A 93 16.46 -26.42 -22.38
C GLY A 93 15.59 -27.18 -23.38
N ALA A 94 14.30 -27.29 -23.08
CA ALA A 94 13.32 -28.06 -23.85
C ALA A 94 11.88 -27.66 -23.59
N LEU A 95 11.01 -28.03 -24.54
CA LEU A 95 9.58 -28.18 -24.33
C LEU A 95 9.24 -29.67 -24.20
N PHE A 96 8.37 -30.01 -23.25
CA PHE A 96 7.79 -31.33 -23.09
C PHE A 96 6.28 -31.26 -23.28
N ARG A 97 5.69 -32.35 -23.80
CA ARG A 97 4.24 -32.58 -23.83
C ARG A 97 3.93 -33.78 -22.95
N CYS A 98 2.98 -33.63 -22.04
CA CYS A 98 2.57 -34.68 -21.12
C CYS A 98 1.10 -35.05 -21.38
N PRO A 99 0.78 -36.34 -21.56
CA PRO A 99 -0.61 -36.76 -21.71
C PRO A 99 -1.38 -36.66 -20.38
N ILE A 100 -2.71 -36.56 -20.46
CA ILE A 100 -3.60 -36.52 -19.28
C ILE A 100 -3.82 -37.94 -18.75
N THR A 101 -2.84 -38.43 -18.02
CA THR A 101 -2.72 -39.80 -17.53
C THR A 101 -2.15 -39.81 -16.11
N PRO A 102 -2.45 -40.84 -15.29
CA PRO A 102 -1.92 -40.96 -13.93
C PRO A 102 -0.43 -41.34 -13.86
N GLU A 103 0.20 -41.72 -14.96
CA GLU A 103 1.63 -42.02 -15.03
C GLU A 103 2.49 -40.75 -14.83
N GLU A 104 3.51 -40.82 -13.96
CA GLU A 104 4.30 -39.64 -13.57
C GLU A 104 5.42 -39.24 -14.55
N TYR A 105 5.98 -40.21 -15.29
CA TYR A 105 7.19 -40.05 -16.12
C TYR A 105 6.94 -40.34 -17.61
N ASP A 106 5.75 -40.03 -18.12
CA ASP A 106 5.35 -40.29 -19.50
C ASP A 106 5.35 -39.04 -20.39
N CYS A 107 5.96 -37.95 -19.91
CA CYS A 107 6.14 -36.74 -20.69
C CYS A 107 7.18 -36.93 -21.80
N GLU A 108 6.85 -36.52 -23.01
CA GLU A 108 7.71 -36.63 -24.18
C GLU A 108 8.32 -35.27 -24.52
N ARG A 109 9.61 -35.26 -24.88
CA ARG A 109 10.27 -34.07 -25.41
C ARG A 109 9.72 -33.75 -26.80
N VAL A 110 9.36 -32.49 -27.04
CA VAL A 110 8.98 -32.01 -28.37
C VAL A 110 10.26 -31.65 -29.15
N ASP A 111 10.38 -32.16 -30.37
CA ASP A 111 11.55 -31.92 -31.23
C ASP A 111 11.36 -30.65 -32.07
N ILE A 112 11.96 -29.55 -31.61
CA ILE A 112 11.80 -28.19 -32.17
C ILE A 112 13.17 -27.59 -32.53
N ASP A 113 14.23 -28.03 -31.87
CA ASP A 113 15.54 -27.41 -31.95
C ASP A 113 16.57 -28.37 -32.57
N GLY A 114 16.80 -28.20 -33.87
CA GLY A 114 17.80 -28.96 -34.63
C GLY A 114 19.26 -28.62 -34.27
N GLU A 115 20.20 -29.21 -34.99
CA GLU A 115 21.64 -28.98 -34.77
C GLU A 115 22.02 -27.52 -35.00
N GLY A 116 22.79 -26.93 -34.08
CA GLY A 116 23.21 -25.53 -34.16
C GLY A 116 24.55 -25.31 -34.85
N ASP A 117 24.72 -24.19 -35.56
CA ASP A 117 26.00 -23.81 -36.16
C ASP A 117 26.89 -23.09 -35.12
N LEU A 118 27.86 -23.81 -34.57
CA LEU A 118 28.82 -23.26 -33.60
C LEU A 118 29.64 -22.06 -34.12
N LYS A 119 29.64 -21.79 -35.43
CA LYS A 119 30.27 -20.59 -36.02
C LYS A 119 29.38 -19.35 -35.97
N ARG A 120 28.10 -19.51 -35.64
CA ARG A 120 27.10 -18.44 -35.71
C ARG A 120 26.25 -18.32 -34.45
N GLU A 121 26.13 -19.37 -33.64
CA GLU A 121 25.32 -19.35 -32.42
C GLU A 121 25.92 -20.17 -31.28
N ASN A 122 25.41 -19.93 -30.07
CA ASN A 122 25.60 -20.81 -28.93
C ASN A 122 24.25 -21.09 -28.28
N LYS A 123 23.87 -22.37 -28.26
CA LYS A 123 22.62 -22.86 -27.67
C LYS A 123 22.78 -23.30 -26.20
N ASP A 124 24.01 -23.37 -25.68
CA ASP A 124 24.21 -23.71 -24.26
C ASP A 124 23.67 -22.61 -23.35
N ASN A 125 22.84 -22.98 -22.37
CA ASN A 125 22.11 -22.07 -21.50
C ASN A 125 21.22 -21.04 -22.22
N GLN A 126 20.67 -21.37 -23.40
CA GLN A 126 19.68 -20.50 -24.08
C GLN A 126 18.33 -20.42 -23.34
N TRP A 127 18.06 -21.37 -22.43
CA TRP A 127 16.82 -21.49 -21.65
C TRP A 127 15.56 -21.69 -22.51
N LEU A 128 15.61 -22.66 -23.43
CA LEU A 128 14.43 -23.06 -24.21
C LEU A 128 13.35 -23.64 -23.28
N GLY A 129 12.13 -23.13 -23.37
CA GLY A 129 11.04 -23.45 -22.44
C GLY A 129 10.97 -22.51 -21.23
N VAL A 130 11.66 -21.36 -21.26
CA VAL A 130 11.48 -20.30 -20.24
C VAL A 130 10.04 -19.79 -20.22
N THR A 131 9.39 -19.74 -21.38
CA THR A 131 8.03 -19.27 -21.56
C THR A 131 7.34 -20.19 -22.53
N VAL A 132 6.16 -20.68 -22.14
CA VAL A 132 5.28 -21.53 -22.95
C VAL A 132 3.88 -20.94 -22.86
N LYS A 133 3.24 -20.72 -24.00
CA LYS A 133 1.85 -20.27 -24.10
C LYS A 133 1.12 -21.03 -25.19
N SER A 134 -0.18 -21.21 -25.01
CA SER A 134 -1.08 -21.86 -25.97
C SER A 134 -2.25 -20.93 -26.28
N GLN A 135 -2.75 -20.98 -27.52
CA GLN A 135 -4.03 -20.38 -27.91
C GLN A 135 -5.25 -21.19 -27.41
N GLY A 136 -5.03 -22.31 -26.72
CA GLY A 136 -6.09 -23.19 -26.23
C GLY A 136 -6.47 -24.26 -27.25
N ILE A 137 -7.77 -24.36 -27.56
CA ILE A 137 -8.37 -25.45 -28.35
C ILE A 137 -8.09 -25.26 -29.84
N GLY A 138 -7.41 -26.24 -30.46
CA GLY A 138 -7.08 -26.24 -31.89
C GLY A 138 -6.16 -25.11 -32.33
N GLY A 139 -5.53 -24.42 -31.38
CA GLY A 139 -4.72 -23.23 -31.62
C GLY A 139 -3.22 -23.51 -31.66
N LYS A 140 -2.43 -22.47 -31.95
CA LYS A 140 -0.96 -22.55 -31.98
C LYS A 140 -0.36 -22.52 -30.57
N VAL A 141 0.89 -22.95 -30.49
CA VAL A 141 1.69 -22.97 -29.25
C VAL A 141 2.96 -22.19 -29.50
N VAL A 142 3.42 -21.42 -28.52
CA VAL A 142 4.71 -20.73 -28.58
C VAL A 142 5.59 -21.12 -27.42
N THR A 143 6.88 -21.35 -27.70
CA THR A 143 7.92 -21.56 -26.69
C THR A 143 9.16 -20.73 -27.01
N CYS A 144 9.84 -20.21 -25.99
CA CYS A 144 10.97 -19.30 -26.19
C CYS A 144 12.25 -19.70 -25.45
N ALA A 145 13.36 -19.14 -25.91
CA ALA A 145 14.70 -19.24 -25.38
C ALA A 145 15.31 -17.83 -25.29
N HIS A 146 14.93 -17.08 -24.25
CA HIS A 146 15.30 -15.67 -24.09
C HIS A 146 16.81 -15.39 -23.91
N LEU A 147 17.61 -16.40 -23.56
CA LEU A 147 19.07 -16.29 -23.43
C LEU A 147 19.82 -16.84 -24.64
N TYR A 148 19.11 -17.14 -25.73
CA TYR A 148 19.73 -17.54 -26.98
C TYR A 148 20.76 -16.51 -27.44
N GLU A 149 21.97 -17.01 -27.70
CA GLU A 149 23.14 -16.20 -27.98
C GLU A 149 23.55 -16.31 -29.45
N LEU A 150 23.53 -15.16 -30.14
CA LEU A 150 24.07 -15.02 -31.47
C LEU A 150 25.57 -14.67 -31.38
N ARG A 151 26.39 -15.39 -32.14
CA ARG A 151 27.84 -15.16 -32.20
C ARG A 151 28.23 -14.59 -33.54
N GLN A 152 29.03 -13.53 -33.52
CA GLN A 152 29.57 -12.93 -34.73
C GLN A 152 31.08 -12.84 -34.67
N ARG A 153 31.72 -12.97 -35.84
CA ARG A 153 33.20 -12.91 -35.98
C ARG A 153 33.91 -13.95 -35.09
N VAL A 154 33.33 -15.15 -34.99
CA VAL A 154 33.84 -16.26 -34.17
C VAL A 154 35.32 -16.54 -34.45
N GLY A 155 36.12 -16.62 -33.38
CA GLY A 155 37.56 -16.89 -33.47
C GLY A 155 38.42 -15.67 -33.83
N LYS A 156 37.85 -14.46 -33.87
CA LYS A 156 38.58 -13.19 -34.02
C LYS A 156 38.59 -12.41 -32.69
N PRO A 157 39.56 -11.52 -32.43
CA PRO A 157 39.57 -10.66 -31.24
C PRO A 157 38.37 -9.71 -31.10
N SER A 158 37.60 -9.54 -32.18
CA SER A 158 36.38 -8.73 -32.24
C SER A 158 35.10 -9.59 -32.17
N GLU A 159 35.20 -10.83 -31.69
CA GLU A 159 34.04 -11.69 -31.49
C GLU A 159 33.05 -11.02 -30.53
N THR A 160 31.78 -10.97 -30.94
CA THR A 160 30.66 -10.48 -30.12
C THR A 160 29.69 -11.62 -29.87
N ARG A 161 29.09 -11.59 -28.67
CA ARG A 161 28.16 -12.59 -28.15
C ARG A 161 26.93 -11.84 -27.66
N ASP A 162 25.87 -11.88 -28.44
CA ASP A 162 24.69 -11.05 -28.25
C ASP A 162 23.52 -11.96 -27.79
N PRO A 163 23.07 -11.90 -26.52
CA PRO A 163 21.91 -12.65 -26.05
C PRO A 163 20.61 -12.01 -26.56
N ILE A 164 20.31 -12.23 -27.83
CA ILE A 164 19.16 -11.63 -28.50
C ILE A 164 17.85 -12.32 -28.10
N GLY A 165 17.87 -13.61 -27.76
CA GLY A 165 16.68 -14.42 -27.52
C GLY A 165 16.04 -14.92 -28.83
N ARG A 166 15.21 -15.97 -28.74
CA ARG A 166 14.44 -16.51 -29.86
C ARG A 166 13.18 -17.24 -29.41
N CYS A 167 12.23 -17.43 -30.32
CA CYS A 167 11.00 -18.17 -30.07
C CYS A 167 10.63 -19.09 -31.21
N TYR A 168 9.80 -20.08 -30.91
CA TYR A 168 9.25 -21.05 -31.83
C TYR A 168 7.74 -21.03 -31.72
N VAL A 169 7.03 -20.82 -32.84
CA VAL A 169 5.58 -21.01 -32.89
C VAL A 169 5.27 -22.30 -33.65
N LEU A 170 4.52 -23.18 -32.98
CA LEU A 170 4.17 -24.51 -33.44
C LEU A 170 2.68 -24.56 -33.77
N SER A 171 2.31 -25.46 -34.69
CA SER A 171 0.91 -25.83 -34.94
C SER A 171 0.27 -26.53 -33.73
N GLU A 172 -1.03 -26.80 -33.83
CA GLU A 172 -1.80 -27.51 -32.79
C GLU A 172 -1.25 -28.92 -32.46
N ASP A 173 -0.55 -29.56 -33.40
CA ASP A 173 0.08 -30.87 -33.18
C ASP A 173 1.55 -30.78 -32.76
N LEU A 174 2.01 -29.58 -32.40
CA LEU A 174 3.36 -29.29 -31.92
C LEU A 174 4.46 -29.55 -32.95
N THR A 175 4.14 -29.39 -34.25
CA THR A 175 5.10 -29.52 -35.35
C THR A 175 5.36 -28.19 -36.06
N GLU A 176 6.50 -28.10 -36.75
CA GLU A 176 6.80 -26.99 -37.66
C GLU A 176 6.42 -27.42 -39.08
N ARG A 177 5.26 -27.00 -39.58
CA ARG A 177 4.76 -27.44 -40.89
C ARG A 177 5.07 -26.47 -42.04
N ASP A 178 5.24 -25.17 -41.76
CA ASP A 178 5.57 -24.16 -42.80
C ASP A 178 6.09 -22.83 -42.20
N ASP A 179 6.73 -21.99 -43.01
CA ASP A 179 7.10 -20.59 -42.66
C ASP A 179 5.84 -19.77 -42.25
N LEU A 180 4.69 -20.18 -42.78
CA LEU A 180 3.35 -19.63 -42.53
C LEU A 180 2.75 -20.07 -41.20
N ASP A 181 3.26 -21.16 -40.60
CA ASP A 181 2.81 -21.66 -39.30
C ASP A 181 3.56 -21.06 -38.11
N GLY A 182 4.53 -20.18 -38.39
CA GLY A 182 5.18 -19.35 -37.40
C GLY A 182 6.48 -19.92 -36.84
N GLY A 183 7.20 -20.78 -37.57
CA GLY A 183 8.45 -21.46 -37.17
C GLY A 183 9.43 -20.69 -36.26
N GLU A 184 10.64 -20.33 -36.72
CA GLU A 184 11.64 -19.69 -35.87
C GLU A 184 11.55 -18.15 -35.93
N TRP A 185 11.37 -17.50 -34.78
CA TRP A 185 11.19 -16.06 -34.66
C TRP A 185 12.35 -15.39 -33.92
N LYS A 186 13.07 -14.53 -34.63
CA LYS A 186 14.25 -13.77 -34.14
C LYS A 186 14.20 -12.32 -34.61
N PHE A 187 13.21 -11.55 -34.18
CA PHE A 187 13.04 -10.15 -34.63
C PHE A 187 14.20 -9.23 -34.24
N CYS A 188 14.98 -9.61 -33.23
CA CYS A 188 16.18 -8.89 -32.79
C CYS A 188 17.43 -9.22 -33.63
N GLU A 189 17.42 -10.30 -34.42
CA GLU A 189 18.53 -10.63 -35.33
C GLU A 189 18.61 -9.60 -36.49
N GLY A 190 19.83 -9.21 -36.86
CA GLY A 190 20.06 -8.28 -37.97
C GLY A 190 19.83 -6.80 -37.65
N ARG A 191 19.48 -6.46 -36.40
CA ARG A 191 19.33 -5.08 -35.90
C ARG A 191 20.63 -4.52 -35.31
N PRO A 192 20.73 -3.19 -35.08
CA PRO A 192 21.90 -2.59 -34.44
C PRO A 192 22.24 -3.25 -33.11
N GLN A 193 23.53 -3.60 -32.97
CA GLN A 193 24.07 -4.29 -31.81
C GLN A 193 24.39 -3.33 -30.65
N GLY A 194 24.78 -3.90 -29.51
CA GLY A 194 25.11 -3.17 -28.30
C GLY A 194 23.98 -3.21 -27.28
N HIS A 195 24.34 -2.91 -26.03
CA HIS A 195 23.37 -2.86 -24.92
C HIS A 195 22.43 -1.66 -25.04
N GLU A 196 22.84 -0.63 -25.77
CA GLU A 196 22.09 0.57 -26.10
C GLU A 196 21.06 0.36 -27.23
N GLN A 197 21.07 -0.80 -27.89
CA GLN A 197 20.15 -1.18 -28.97
C GLN A 197 19.60 -2.60 -28.74
N PHE A 198 19.85 -3.57 -29.63
CA PHE A 198 19.23 -4.90 -29.63
C PHE A 198 20.18 -6.04 -29.24
N GLY A 199 21.44 -5.77 -28.91
CA GLY A 199 22.43 -6.82 -28.59
C GLY A 199 22.08 -7.66 -27.35
N PHE A 200 21.29 -7.08 -26.43
CA PHE A 200 20.80 -7.76 -25.22
C PHE A 200 19.27 -7.85 -25.23
N CYS A 201 18.66 -7.98 -26.40
CA CYS A 201 17.21 -7.90 -26.56
C CYS A 201 16.42 -8.84 -25.63
N GLN A 202 16.89 -10.07 -25.44
CA GLN A 202 16.22 -11.11 -24.66
C GLN A 202 14.74 -11.30 -25.04
N GLN A 203 14.44 -11.32 -26.35
CA GLN A 203 13.07 -11.53 -26.81
C GLN A 203 12.51 -12.86 -26.32
N GLY A 204 11.23 -12.85 -25.99
CA GLY A 204 10.53 -14.05 -25.54
C GLY A 204 10.73 -14.38 -24.07
N LEU A 205 11.24 -13.44 -23.27
CA LEU A 205 11.11 -13.55 -21.80
C LEU A 205 9.63 -13.63 -21.42
N SER A 206 8.79 -12.83 -22.07
CA SER A 206 7.34 -12.96 -21.97
C SER A 206 6.72 -12.98 -23.36
N VAL A 207 5.65 -13.77 -23.47
CA VAL A 207 4.86 -13.92 -24.68
C VAL A 207 3.40 -14.10 -24.27
N SER A 208 2.48 -13.60 -25.08
CA SER A 208 1.04 -13.90 -24.96
C SER A 208 0.39 -13.88 -26.35
N PHE A 209 -0.77 -14.53 -26.45
CA PHE A 209 -1.64 -14.45 -27.61
C PHE A 209 -2.79 -13.50 -27.30
N THR A 210 -3.29 -12.84 -28.34
CA THR A 210 -4.48 -12.00 -28.19
C THR A 210 -5.75 -12.86 -28.13
N PRO A 211 -6.81 -12.44 -27.40
CA PRO A 211 -8.04 -13.23 -27.28
C PRO A 211 -8.75 -13.51 -28.61
N ASP A 212 -8.54 -12.66 -29.62
CA ASP A 212 -9.07 -12.83 -30.98
C ASP A 212 -8.20 -13.77 -31.85
N ASN A 213 -7.13 -14.33 -31.28
CA ASN A 213 -6.18 -15.24 -31.93
C ASN A 213 -5.46 -14.68 -33.17
N ASN A 214 -5.52 -13.36 -33.41
CA ASN A 214 -4.93 -12.74 -34.59
C ASN A 214 -3.47 -12.31 -34.39
N PHE A 215 -3.07 -11.96 -33.18
CA PHE A 215 -1.72 -11.46 -32.91
C PHE A 215 -1.00 -12.25 -31.82
N ILE A 216 0.32 -12.19 -31.90
CA ILE A 216 1.25 -12.66 -30.90
C ILE A 216 2.08 -11.49 -30.36
N LEU A 217 2.29 -11.47 -29.05
CA LEU A 217 2.98 -10.40 -28.33
C LEU A 217 4.34 -10.92 -27.85
N PHE A 218 5.42 -10.19 -28.10
CA PHE A 218 6.76 -10.51 -27.58
C PHE A 218 7.27 -9.39 -26.69
N GLY A 219 7.64 -9.74 -25.47
CA GLY A 219 8.41 -8.89 -24.57
C GLY A 219 9.91 -9.03 -24.78
N ALA A 220 10.63 -7.91 -24.79
CA ALA A 220 12.08 -7.83 -24.97
C ALA A 220 12.70 -6.78 -24.02
N PRO A 221 12.82 -7.10 -22.72
CA PRO A 221 13.16 -6.14 -21.68
C PRO A 221 14.61 -5.61 -21.72
N GLY A 222 15.53 -6.29 -22.40
CA GLY A 222 16.94 -5.91 -22.42
C GLY A 222 17.32 -4.94 -23.55
N THR A 223 16.37 -4.54 -24.38
CA THR A 223 16.58 -3.54 -25.44
C THR A 223 16.78 -2.12 -24.88
N TYR A 224 17.51 -1.28 -25.63
CA TYR A 224 17.65 0.16 -25.38
C TYR A 224 18.15 0.52 -23.98
N ASN A 225 19.31 0.00 -23.56
CA ASN A 225 19.82 0.12 -22.19
C ASN A 225 18.80 -0.38 -21.16
N TRP A 226 18.25 -1.56 -21.42
CA TRP A 226 17.27 -2.20 -20.55
C TRP A 226 16.01 -1.36 -20.29
N LYS A 227 15.69 -0.43 -21.19
CA LYS A 227 14.42 0.28 -21.17
C LYS A 227 13.28 -0.70 -21.43
N GLY A 228 13.52 -1.64 -22.35
CA GLY A 228 12.60 -2.70 -22.74
C GLY A 228 11.68 -2.30 -23.89
N GLU A 229 11.13 -3.31 -24.55
CA GLU A 229 10.35 -3.17 -25.78
C GLU A 229 9.24 -4.23 -25.80
N MET A 230 8.15 -3.93 -26.48
CA MET A 230 7.08 -4.87 -26.77
C MET A 230 6.80 -4.85 -28.27
N ARG A 231 6.76 -6.03 -28.89
CA ARG A 231 6.43 -6.20 -30.30
C ARG A 231 5.13 -6.97 -30.46
N VAL A 232 4.22 -6.46 -31.28
CA VAL A 232 2.99 -7.15 -31.69
C VAL A 232 3.12 -7.55 -33.15
N GLN A 233 2.89 -8.81 -33.46
CA GLN A 233 2.98 -9.33 -34.82
C GLN A 233 1.72 -10.12 -35.16
N LEU A 234 1.25 -9.94 -36.39
CA LEU A 234 0.12 -10.68 -36.93
C LEU A 234 0.50 -12.15 -37.18
N LEU A 235 -0.37 -13.05 -36.72
CA LEU A 235 -0.24 -14.51 -36.84
C LEU A 235 -1.08 -15.07 -38.01
N ASN A 236 -2.29 -14.52 -38.23
CA ASN A 236 -3.23 -14.99 -39.25
C ASN A 236 -3.10 -14.22 -40.57
N GLN A 237 -2.86 -14.92 -41.68
CA GLN A 237 -2.78 -14.33 -43.03
C GLN A 237 -4.14 -14.21 -43.76
N THR A 238 -5.25 -14.66 -43.17
CA THR A 238 -6.60 -14.46 -43.77
C THR A 238 -6.93 -12.98 -44.01
N LEU A 239 -6.33 -12.07 -43.23
CA LEU A 239 -6.42 -10.61 -43.46
C LEU A 239 -5.64 -10.16 -44.71
N LEU A 240 -4.54 -10.82 -45.06
CA LEU A 240 -3.82 -10.61 -46.32
C LEU A 240 -4.64 -11.09 -47.53
N ASP A 241 -5.36 -12.22 -47.40
CA ASP A 241 -6.27 -12.74 -48.43
C ASP A 241 -7.53 -11.87 -48.63
N LEU A 242 -7.94 -11.13 -47.58
CA LEU A 242 -9.01 -10.13 -47.62
C LEU A 242 -8.54 -8.75 -48.12
N GLY A 243 -7.27 -8.59 -48.48
CA GLY A 243 -6.72 -7.35 -49.05
C GLY A 243 -6.37 -6.26 -48.02
N LEU A 244 -6.22 -6.60 -46.74
CA LEU A 244 -5.77 -5.71 -45.68
C LEU A 244 -4.25 -5.86 -45.49
N TYR A 245 -3.48 -5.03 -46.20
CA TYR A 245 -2.02 -5.13 -46.32
C TYR A 245 -1.20 -4.39 -45.23
N ASP A 246 -1.85 -3.74 -44.26
CA ASP A 246 -1.23 -2.72 -43.40
C ASP A 246 -1.45 -2.97 -41.89
N ASP A 247 -1.23 -4.20 -41.42
CA ASP A 247 -1.49 -4.60 -40.03
C ASP A 247 -0.25 -5.16 -39.28
N GLY A 248 0.85 -4.40 -39.28
CA GLY A 248 2.00 -4.63 -38.40
C GLY A 248 3.22 -5.28 -39.08
N PRO A 249 4.29 -5.58 -38.33
CA PRO A 249 4.47 -5.52 -36.87
C PRO A 249 4.35 -4.14 -36.24
N TYR A 250 3.96 -4.08 -34.97
CA TYR A 250 3.91 -2.86 -34.16
C TYR A 250 4.92 -2.92 -33.01
N GLU A 251 5.65 -1.83 -32.77
CA GLU A 251 6.64 -1.69 -31.69
C GLU A 251 6.42 -0.37 -30.94
N VAL A 252 6.69 -0.35 -29.64
CA VAL A 252 6.66 0.86 -28.80
C VAL A 252 7.69 1.88 -29.28
N ALA A 253 8.91 1.42 -29.63
CA ALA A 253 9.94 2.28 -30.21
C ALA A 253 9.70 2.66 -31.70
N ASP A 254 8.54 2.34 -32.28
CA ASP A 254 8.25 2.42 -33.72
C ASP A 254 9.17 1.48 -34.53
N GLN A 255 8.56 0.53 -35.23
CA GLN A 255 9.32 -0.54 -35.90
C GLN A 255 10.26 -0.02 -37.00
N LYS A 256 9.95 1.12 -37.63
CA LYS A 256 10.77 1.69 -38.72
C LYS A 256 11.80 2.68 -38.19
N GLN A 257 11.44 3.49 -37.19
CA GLN A 257 12.31 4.54 -36.65
C GLN A 257 13.27 4.03 -35.57
N LEU A 258 12.92 2.95 -34.87
CA LEU A 258 13.71 2.37 -33.77
C LEU A 258 14.10 3.43 -32.73
N ASN A 259 13.16 4.28 -32.36
CA ASN A 259 13.37 5.45 -31.53
C ASN A 259 13.06 5.16 -30.05
N ALA A 260 14.13 4.92 -29.29
CA ALA A 260 14.05 4.68 -27.85
C ALA A 260 13.32 5.77 -27.06
N ARG A 261 13.21 7.01 -27.55
CA ARG A 261 12.51 8.10 -26.86
C ARG A 261 10.99 7.92 -26.82
N LEU A 262 10.43 7.11 -27.71
CA LEU A 262 8.99 6.82 -27.75
C LEU A 262 8.54 5.86 -26.64
N ILE A 263 9.47 5.07 -26.09
CA ILE A 263 9.19 4.14 -24.99
C ILE A 263 8.84 4.93 -23.72
N PRO A 264 7.67 4.74 -23.11
CA PRO A 264 7.10 5.64 -22.09
C PRO A 264 7.56 5.33 -20.65
N VAL A 265 8.74 4.74 -20.48
CA VAL A 265 9.33 4.44 -19.17
C VAL A 265 10.78 4.92 -19.09
N PRO A 266 11.40 5.09 -17.92
CA PRO A 266 12.83 5.41 -17.80
C PRO A 266 13.76 4.29 -18.29
N TYR A 267 15.06 4.53 -18.37
CA TYR A 267 16.05 3.47 -18.61
C TYR A 267 16.06 2.43 -17.48
N HIS A 268 16.48 1.20 -17.79
CA HIS A 268 16.52 0.07 -16.84
C HIS A 268 15.16 -0.33 -16.25
N SER A 269 14.06 -0.05 -16.96
CA SER A 269 12.69 -0.34 -16.52
C SER A 269 12.22 -1.76 -16.83
N TYR A 270 12.85 -2.44 -17.80
CA TYR A 270 12.47 -3.77 -18.28
C TYR A 270 11.04 -3.85 -18.83
N LEU A 271 10.60 -2.87 -19.63
CA LEU A 271 9.29 -2.96 -20.30
C LEU A 271 9.20 -4.23 -21.14
N GLY A 272 8.06 -4.94 -21.06
CA GLY A 272 7.87 -6.25 -21.68
C GLY A 272 8.42 -7.39 -20.83
N PHE A 273 8.63 -7.18 -19.53
CA PHE A 273 8.96 -8.26 -18.60
C PHE A 273 7.80 -9.25 -18.46
N SER A 274 6.57 -8.73 -18.43
CA SER A 274 5.32 -9.47 -18.55
C SER A 274 4.44 -8.82 -19.61
N VAL A 275 3.62 -9.61 -20.30
CA VAL A 275 2.70 -9.11 -21.33
C VAL A 275 1.36 -9.84 -21.25
N ASP A 276 0.28 -9.12 -21.54
CA ASP A 276 -1.06 -9.66 -21.72
C ASP A 276 -1.89 -8.75 -22.64
N SER A 277 -3.12 -9.13 -22.96
CA SER A 277 -4.02 -8.28 -23.75
C SER A 277 -5.48 -8.67 -23.58
N ALA A 278 -6.37 -7.69 -23.62
CA ALA A 278 -7.81 -7.92 -23.67
C ALA A 278 -8.56 -6.82 -24.43
N MET A 279 -9.78 -7.14 -24.85
CA MET A 279 -10.78 -6.14 -25.24
C MET A 279 -11.43 -5.56 -23.98
N GLY A 280 -12.08 -4.41 -24.06
CA GLY A 280 -12.82 -3.88 -22.91
C GLY A 280 -11.95 -3.37 -21.76
N ILE A 281 -10.67 -3.08 -21.97
CA ILE A 281 -9.83 -2.39 -20.98
C ILE A 281 -9.99 -0.87 -21.12
N MET A 282 -9.67 -0.32 -22.30
CA MET A 282 -9.83 1.11 -22.61
C MET A 282 -11.12 1.40 -23.38
N SER A 283 -11.59 0.43 -24.16
CA SER A 283 -12.78 0.51 -25.00
C SER A 283 -13.33 -0.90 -25.24
N LEU A 284 -14.65 -1.08 -25.21
CA LEU A 284 -15.32 -2.37 -25.36
C LEU A 284 -14.99 -3.12 -26.67
N GLY A 285 -14.73 -2.38 -27.76
CA GLY A 285 -14.49 -2.96 -29.09
C GLY A 285 -13.06 -2.92 -29.57
N GLU A 286 -12.12 -2.38 -28.79
CA GLU A 286 -10.71 -2.25 -29.20
C GLU A 286 -9.80 -3.10 -28.31
N LEU A 287 -8.86 -3.78 -28.96
CA LEU A 287 -7.84 -4.55 -28.27
C LEU A 287 -6.82 -3.62 -27.61
N THR A 288 -6.63 -3.80 -26.31
CA THR A 288 -5.59 -3.11 -25.52
C THR A 288 -4.49 -4.10 -25.17
N PHE A 289 -3.24 -3.69 -25.38
CA PHE A 289 -2.06 -4.47 -25.02
C PHE A 289 -1.52 -4.01 -23.67
N VAL A 290 -1.14 -4.95 -22.82
CA VAL A 290 -0.65 -4.69 -21.46
C VAL A 290 0.81 -5.11 -21.38
N ALA A 291 1.68 -4.23 -20.88
CA ALA A 291 3.10 -4.54 -20.68
C ALA A 291 3.57 -4.12 -19.28
N GLY A 292 4.17 -5.07 -18.56
CA GLY A 292 4.81 -4.84 -17.27
C GLY A 292 6.25 -4.33 -17.41
N ALA A 293 6.62 -3.41 -16.53
CA ALA A 293 7.95 -2.82 -16.40
C ALA A 293 8.34 -2.75 -14.91
N PRO A 294 8.70 -3.89 -14.28
CA PRO A 294 8.81 -4.02 -12.82
C PRO A 294 9.90 -3.16 -12.19
N ARG A 295 10.82 -2.59 -12.98
CA ARG A 295 11.88 -1.72 -12.48
C ARG A 295 11.65 -0.23 -12.78
N ALA A 296 10.56 0.11 -13.46
CA ALA A 296 10.25 1.48 -13.80
C ALA A 296 10.15 2.35 -12.54
N ASN A 297 10.89 3.45 -12.51
CA ASN A 297 10.97 4.36 -11.36
C ASN A 297 11.30 3.67 -10.02
N HIS A 298 11.94 2.50 -10.05
CA HIS A 298 12.25 1.65 -8.90
C HIS A 298 11.04 1.12 -8.11
N THR A 299 9.80 1.50 -8.44
CA THR A 299 8.58 0.94 -7.84
C THR A 299 7.95 -0.12 -8.75
N GLY A 300 8.04 0.09 -10.07
CA GLY A 300 7.44 -0.73 -11.11
C GLY A 300 6.30 0.00 -11.81
N ALA A 301 5.95 -0.44 -13.02
CA ALA A 301 4.85 0.10 -13.79
C ALA A 301 4.17 -0.94 -14.67
N VAL A 302 2.91 -0.67 -15.05
CA VAL A 302 2.18 -1.39 -16.09
C VAL A 302 1.67 -0.38 -17.11
N VAL A 303 1.96 -0.60 -18.39
CA VAL A 303 1.61 0.30 -19.49
C VAL A 303 0.52 -0.32 -20.33
N LEU A 304 -0.58 0.41 -20.51
CA LEU A 304 -1.64 0.09 -21.46
C LEU A 304 -1.31 0.73 -22.81
N LEU A 305 -1.31 -0.06 -23.87
CA LEU A 305 -0.85 0.31 -25.21
C LEU A 305 -1.96 0.02 -26.24
N ARG A 306 -2.05 0.89 -27.26
CA ARG A 306 -2.85 0.64 -28.48
C ARG A 306 -1.99 0.62 -29.72
N LYS A 307 -2.47 -0.04 -30.77
CA LYS A 307 -1.91 0.12 -32.11
C LYS A 307 -2.23 1.49 -32.70
N ASP A 308 -1.30 2.00 -33.51
CA ASP A 308 -1.42 3.24 -34.28
C ASP A 308 -1.08 2.96 -35.76
N ASN A 309 -1.49 3.84 -36.67
CA ASN A 309 -1.42 3.62 -38.13
C ASN A 309 0.01 3.68 -38.72
N VAL A 310 1.04 3.72 -37.88
CA VAL A 310 2.45 3.86 -38.28
C VAL A 310 3.31 2.77 -37.63
N TYR A 311 2.81 1.53 -37.55
CA TYR A 311 3.59 0.39 -37.01
C TYR A 311 4.10 0.63 -35.57
N ARG A 312 3.34 1.40 -34.79
CA ARG A 312 3.71 1.85 -33.45
C ARG A 312 2.68 1.45 -32.41
N LEU A 313 3.18 1.07 -31.23
CA LEU A 313 2.37 0.92 -30.02
C LEU A 313 2.44 2.21 -29.20
N VAL A 314 1.29 2.83 -28.97
CA VAL A 314 1.19 4.13 -28.29
C VAL A 314 0.62 3.92 -26.89
N PRO A 315 1.23 4.50 -25.83
CA PRO A 315 0.69 4.44 -24.48
C PRO A 315 -0.64 5.18 -24.39
N GLN A 316 -1.61 4.55 -23.75
CA GLN A 316 -2.89 5.16 -23.38
C GLN A 316 -2.94 5.50 -21.90
N HIS A 317 -2.42 4.61 -21.04
CA HIS A 317 -2.41 4.80 -19.59
C HIS A 317 -1.22 4.07 -18.96
N ILE A 318 -0.76 4.55 -17.79
CA ILE A 318 0.37 3.95 -17.05
C ILE A 318 0.00 3.86 -15.57
N PHE A 319 -0.03 2.64 -15.04
CA PHE A 319 -0.15 2.38 -13.61
C PHE A 319 1.25 2.35 -12.99
N TRP A 320 1.45 3.09 -11.92
CA TRP A 320 2.70 3.12 -11.17
C TRP A 320 2.57 2.35 -9.86
N GLY A 321 3.59 1.58 -9.52
CA GLY A 321 3.66 0.93 -8.20
C GLY A 321 3.84 1.95 -7.08
N GLU A 322 3.18 1.70 -5.95
CA GLU A 322 3.21 2.60 -4.78
C GLU A 322 4.52 2.48 -3.99
N GLU A 323 5.03 1.24 -3.83
CA GLU A 323 6.16 0.95 -2.94
C GLU A 323 7.48 0.72 -3.68
N LEU A 324 8.57 1.21 -3.07
CA LEU A 324 9.93 1.05 -3.59
C LEU A 324 10.34 -0.43 -3.63
N ALA A 325 10.95 -0.83 -4.74
CA ALA A 325 11.46 -2.17 -5.01
C ALA A 325 10.42 -3.29 -4.92
N SER A 326 9.13 -2.96 -4.97
CA SER A 326 8.03 -3.94 -4.91
C SER A 326 7.90 -4.81 -6.17
N SER A 327 8.58 -4.41 -7.26
CA SER A 327 8.50 -5.06 -8.57
C SER A 327 7.08 -5.07 -9.15
N PHE A 328 6.34 -3.98 -8.99
CA PHE A 328 4.98 -3.85 -9.53
C PHE A 328 4.97 -3.99 -11.06
N GLY A 329 4.17 -4.92 -11.59
CA GLY A 329 4.19 -5.29 -13.01
C GLY A 329 5.15 -6.44 -13.33
N TYR A 330 5.50 -7.26 -12.33
CA TYR A 330 6.26 -8.50 -12.53
C TYR A 330 5.42 -9.56 -13.25
N SER A 331 4.14 -9.65 -12.89
CA SER A 331 3.14 -10.50 -13.54
C SER A 331 1.88 -9.66 -13.77
N VAL A 332 1.18 -9.95 -14.86
CA VAL A 332 -0.07 -9.26 -15.24
C VAL A 332 -1.06 -10.29 -15.74
N ALA A 333 -2.33 -10.08 -15.44
CA ALA A 333 -3.45 -10.85 -15.97
C ALA A 333 -4.65 -9.93 -16.18
N THR A 334 -5.52 -10.32 -17.11
CA THR A 334 -6.73 -9.58 -17.47
C THR A 334 -7.94 -10.52 -17.46
N THR A 335 -9.00 -10.13 -16.77
CA THR A 335 -10.28 -10.86 -16.72
C THR A 335 -11.40 -9.95 -16.22
N ASP A 336 -12.64 -10.25 -16.56
CA ASP A 336 -13.83 -9.56 -16.01
C ASP A 336 -14.25 -10.26 -14.70
N LEU A 337 -14.03 -9.59 -13.56
CA LEU A 337 -14.26 -10.16 -12.23
C LEU A 337 -15.69 -9.88 -11.72
N ASN A 338 -16.35 -8.82 -12.21
CA ASN A 338 -17.66 -8.36 -11.75
C ASN A 338 -18.80 -8.51 -12.78
N ARG A 339 -18.50 -9.08 -13.96
CA ARG A 339 -19.44 -9.32 -15.05
C ARG A 339 -20.12 -8.04 -15.54
N ASP A 340 -19.43 -6.92 -15.55
CA ASP A 340 -19.93 -5.67 -16.12
C ASP A 340 -19.62 -5.53 -17.61
N GLY A 341 -18.89 -6.50 -18.19
CA GLY A 341 -18.47 -6.53 -19.59
C GLY A 341 -17.19 -5.74 -19.87
N TRP A 342 -16.62 -5.07 -18.87
CA TRP A 342 -15.29 -4.47 -18.93
C TRP A 342 -14.27 -5.43 -18.32
N THR A 343 -13.07 -5.42 -18.89
CA THR A 343 -12.00 -6.29 -18.41
C THR A 343 -11.18 -5.56 -17.34
N ASP A 344 -11.03 -6.20 -16.20
CA ASP A 344 -10.25 -5.73 -15.06
C ASP A 344 -8.77 -6.06 -15.23
N LEU A 345 -7.92 -5.30 -14.55
CA LEU A 345 -6.48 -5.45 -14.59
C LEU A 345 -5.96 -5.97 -13.25
N ILE A 346 -5.20 -7.07 -13.29
CA ILE A 346 -4.57 -7.66 -12.12
C ILE A 346 -3.06 -7.60 -12.26
N VAL A 347 -2.38 -7.06 -11.25
CA VAL A 347 -0.94 -6.80 -11.28
C VAL A 347 -0.24 -7.39 -10.06
N GLY A 348 0.76 -8.23 -10.29
CA GLY A 348 1.62 -8.78 -9.26
C GLY A 348 2.80 -7.87 -8.90
N ALA A 349 3.08 -7.80 -7.59
CA ALA A 349 4.24 -7.13 -6.99
C ALA A 349 4.88 -8.07 -5.95
N PRO A 350 5.57 -9.14 -6.40
CA PRO A 350 6.08 -10.19 -5.51
C PRO A 350 7.13 -9.72 -4.51
N ASN A 351 7.81 -8.60 -4.78
CA ASN A 351 8.82 -8.05 -3.87
C ASN A 351 8.26 -6.97 -2.94
N PHE A 352 6.95 -6.71 -2.97
CA PHE A 352 6.30 -5.86 -1.98
C PHE A 352 6.58 -6.39 -0.58
N PHE A 353 6.89 -5.51 0.36
CA PHE A 353 7.27 -5.93 1.71
C PHE A 353 6.83 -4.91 2.75
N ASP A 354 6.04 -5.37 3.73
CA ASP A 354 5.72 -4.60 4.92
C ASP A 354 6.15 -5.38 6.16
N ARG A 355 7.23 -4.91 6.79
CA ARG A 355 7.79 -5.56 7.98
C ARG A 355 6.85 -5.50 9.18
N LYS A 356 6.03 -4.44 9.33
CA LYS A 356 5.16 -4.28 10.51
C LYS A 356 3.93 -5.16 10.40
N ALA A 357 3.40 -5.30 9.20
CA ALA A 357 2.25 -6.14 8.90
C ALA A 357 2.60 -7.60 8.57
N GLU A 358 3.90 -7.94 8.55
CA GLU A 358 4.42 -9.26 8.17
C GLU A 358 3.96 -9.72 6.77
N ILE A 359 3.91 -8.77 5.82
CA ILE A 359 3.47 -9.02 4.44
C ILE A 359 4.69 -9.19 3.54
N GLY A 360 4.69 -10.26 2.73
CA GLY A 360 5.68 -10.51 1.68
C GLY A 360 5.00 -10.82 0.35
N GLY A 361 5.03 -9.88 -0.58
CA GLY A 361 4.34 -9.93 -1.87
C GLY A 361 2.90 -9.39 -1.81
N ALA A 362 2.45 -8.81 -2.90
CA ALA A 362 1.10 -8.27 -3.06
C ALA A 362 0.60 -8.44 -4.49
N VAL A 363 -0.72 -8.48 -4.64
CA VAL A 363 -1.43 -8.37 -5.92
C VAL A 363 -2.41 -7.21 -5.85
N TYR A 364 -2.43 -6.40 -6.90
CA TYR A 364 -3.31 -5.25 -7.04
C TYR A 364 -4.36 -5.56 -8.10
N VAL A 365 -5.63 -5.45 -7.73
CA VAL A 365 -6.78 -5.67 -8.62
C VAL A 365 -7.43 -4.32 -8.89
N TYR A 366 -7.38 -3.89 -10.15
CA TYR A 366 -8.01 -2.67 -10.62
C TYR A 366 -9.29 -3.04 -11.35
N LEU A 367 -10.43 -2.83 -10.67
CA LEU A 367 -11.74 -2.94 -11.31
C LEU A 367 -11.90 -1.81 -12.32
N ASN A 368 -12.40 -2.13 -13.50
CA ASN A 368 -12.42 -1.22 -14.62
C ASN A 368 -13.55 -0.19 -14.48
N PRO A 369 -13.23 1.12 -14.38
CA PRO A 369 -14.23 2.17 -14.31
C PRO A 369 -14.75 2.54 -15.71
N PHE A 370 -15.24 1.55 -16.46
CA PHE A 370 -15.78 1.74 -17.81
C PHE A 370 -14.80 2.41 -18.80
N GLY A 371 -13.52 2.08 -18.71
CA GLY A 371 -12.42 2.59 -19.55
C GLY A 371 -11.80 3.91 -19.08
N HIS A 372 -12.31 4.50 -18.00
CA HIS A 372 -11.87 5.81 -17.49
C HIS A 372 -10.96 5.69 -16.26
N TRP A 373 -9.69 5.33 -16.50
CA TRP A 373 -8.67 5.08 -15.48
C TRP A 373 -8.10 6.32 -14.76
N ASP A 374 -8.84 7.44 -14.68
CA ASP A 374 -8.40 8.63 -13.93
C ASP A 374 -8.27 8.30 -12.42
N ASP A 375 -7.78 9.24 -11.59
CA ASP A 375 -7.39 9.11 -10.16
C ASP A 375 -8.44 8.45 -9.19
N GLN A 376 -9.57 7.99 -9.71
CA GLN A 376 -10.63 7.25 -9.03
C GLN A 376 -10.41 5.73 -8.98
N ALA A 377 -9.54 5.14 -9.80
CA ALA A 377 -9.32 3.68 -9.83
C ALA A 377 -8.38 3.23 -8.69
N ARG A 378 -8.89 3.15 -7.46
CA ARG A 378 -8.15 2.59 -6.32
C ARG A 378 -8.11 1.06 -6.41
N PRO A 379 -6.92 0.44 -6.37
CA PRO A 379 -6.83 -1.01 -6.44
C PRO A 379 -7.27 -1.68 -5.13
N ILE A 380 -7.89 -2.83 -5.27
CA ILE A 380 -8.05 -3.79 -4.17
C ILE A 380 -6.73 -4.54 -4.03
N ARG A 381 -6.10 -4.48 -2.84
CA ARG A 381 -4.81 -5.12 -2.58
C ARG A 381 -4.98 -6.45 -1.85
N LEU A 382 -4.55 -7.53 -2.49
CA LEU A 382 -4.43 -8.86 -1.89
C LEU A 382 -3.01 -9.03 -1.35
N ASN A 383 -2.88 -9.41 -0.07
CA ASN A 383 -1.60 -9.45 0.62
C ASN A 383 -1.13 -10.91 0.82
N GLY A 384 0.15 -11.15 0.54
CA GLY A 384 0.82 -12.40 0.86
C GLY A 384 1.26 -12.53 2.31
N THR A 385 1.64 -13.74 2.69
CA THR A 385 2.33 -14.01 3.95
C THR A 385 3.80 -13.57 3.87
N TYR A 386 4.44 -13.43 5.03
CA TYR A 386 5.84 -13.04 5.15
C TYR A 386 6.77 -13.90 4.27
N ASP A 387 7.67 -13.25 3.51
CA ASP A 387 8.64 -13.87 2.58
C ASP A 387 8.06 -14.83 1.53
N SER A 388 6.75 -14.76 1.24
CA SER A 388 6.09 -15.70 0.33
C SER A 388 6.28 -15.41 -1.17
N MET A 389 6.68 -14.18 -1.50
CA MET A 389 6.64 -13.61 -2.85
C MET A 389 5.28 -13.78 -3.53
N PHE A 390 4.19 -13.60 -2.78
CA PHE A 390 2.85 -13.63 -3.30
C PHE A 390 2.67 -12.63 -4.46
N GLY A 391 2.04 -13.09 -5.56
CA GLY A 391 1.96 -12.32 -6.80
C GLY A 391 3.12 -12.55 -7.77
N MET A 392 3.98 -13.55 -7.50
CA MET A 392 5.03 -13.98 -8.44
C MET A 392 4.44 -14.42 -9.77
N THR A 393 3.30 -15.12 -9.70
CA THR A 393 2.47 -15.45 -10.86
C THR A 393 1.03 -15.11 -10.53
N VAL A 394 0.34 -14.53 -11.50
CA VAL A 394 -1.09 -14.27 -11.49
C VAL A 394 -1.60 -14.81 -12.81
N SER A 395 -2.67 -15.62 -12.76
CA SER A 395 -3.30 -16.19 -13.95
C SER A 395 -4.79 -15.96 -13.91
N ASN A 396 -5.35 -15.55 -15.05
CA ASN A 396 -6.75 -15.78 -15.36
C ASN A 396 -6.94 -17.31 -15.48
N ILE A 397 -7.88 -17.87 -14.71
CA ILE A 397 -8.17 -19.31 -14.69
C ILE A 397 -9.57 -19.63 -15.19
N GLY A 398 -10.25 -18.64 -15.78
CA GLY A 398 -11.64 -18.72 -16.19
C GLY A 398 -12.59 -18.71 -15.00
N ASP A 399 -13.83 -19.10 -15.25
CA ASP A 399 -14.86 -19.28 -14.24
C ASP A 399 -14.80 -20.74 -13.74
N LEU A 400 -14.10 -20.96 -12.62
CA LEU A 400 -13.84 -22.31 -12.12
C LEU A 400 -15.13 -22.97 -11.64
N ASP A 401 -16.05 -22.26 -10.99
CA ASP A 401 -17.29 -22.83 -10.44
C ASP A 401 -18.54 -22.63 -11.28
N GLN A 402 -18.41 -22.02 -12.46
CA GLN A 402 -19.48 -21.76 -13.42
C GLN A 402 -20.59 -20.88 -12.83
N ASP A 403 -20.21 -19.93 -11.96
CA ASP A 403 -21.13 -18.96 -11.36
C ASP A 403 -21.36 -17.73 -12.26
N GLY A 404 -20.54 -17.59 -13.30
CA GLY A 404 -20.50 -16.60 -14.36
C GLY A 404 -19.52 -15.45 -14.14
N TYR A 405 -18.74 -15.43 -13.05
CA TYR A 405 -17.68 -14.45 -12.80
C TYR A 405 -16.31 -15.04 -13.13
N GLY A 406 -15.36 -14.21 -13.58
CA GLY A 406 -13.99 -14.67 -13.79
C GLY A 406 -13.26 -14.89 -12.46
N ASP A 407 -12.49 -15.96 -12.36
CA ASP A 407 -11.64 -16.25 -11.20
C ASP A 407 -10.17 -16.05 -11.52
N ILE A 408 -9.35 -15.87 -10.47
CA ILE A 408 -7.90 -15.77 -10.59
C ILE A 408 -7.18 -16.73 -9.64
N ALA A 409 -6.01 -17.18 -10.08
CA ALA A 409 -5.06 -17.90 -9.25
C ALA A 409 -3.81 -17.06 -9.03
N VAL A 410 -3.35 -17.00 -7.78
CA VAL A 410 -2.13 -16.30 -7.39
C VAL A 410 -1.13 -17.29 -6.77
N GLY A 411 0.09 -17.32 -7.31
CA GLY A 411 1.16 -18.15 -6.79
C GLY A 411 2.04 -17.43 -5.78
N ALA A 412 2.45 -18.17 -4.75
CA ALA A 412 3.37 -17.77 -3.70
C ALA A 412 4.39 -18.89 -3.47
N PRO A 413 5.37 -19.06 -4.38
CA PRO A 413 6.24 -20.22 -4.40
C PRO A 413 7.19 -20.33 -3.20
N PHE A 414 7.29 -19.29 -2.36
CA PHE A 414 8.14 -19.30 -1.17
C PHE A 414 7.35 -19.30 0.15
N ASP A 415 6.02 -19.40 0.11
CA ASP A 415 5.20 -19.66 1.31
C ASP A 415 5.34 -21.14 1.73
N GLY A 416 6.28 -21.45 2.62
CA GLY A 416 6.56 -22.82 3.02
C GLY A 416 7.11 -23.65 1.85
N ASP A 417 6.42 -24.74 1.47
CA ASP A 417 6.74 -25.53 0.28
C ASP A 417 6.13 -24.91 -1.01
N GLY A 418 5.49 -23.75 -0.90
CA GLY A 418 4.87 -23.00 -1.99
C GLY A 418 3.35 -23.20 -1.99
N LYS A 419 2.61 -22.14 -2.27
CA LYS A 419 1.14 -22.15 -2.26
C LYS A 419 0.54 -21.49 -3.50
N VAL A 420 -0.67 -21.92 -3.84
CA VAL A 420 -1.53 -21.24 -4.81
C VAL A 420 -2.85 -20.89 -4.15
N PHE A 421 -3.24 -19.63 -4.28
CA PHE A 421 -4.47 -19.07 -3.74
C PHE A 421 -5.47 -18.85 -4.87
N ILE A 422 -6.67 -19.39 -4.72
CA ILE A 422 -7.78 -19.22 -5.66
C ILE A 422 -8.70 -18.14 -5.12
N TYR A 423 -8.90 -17.08 -5.89
CA TYR A 423 -9.80 -15.98 -5.56
C TYR A 423 -10.92 -15.93 -6.57
N ARG A 424 -12.15 -15.76 -6.06
CA ARG A 424 -13.35 -15.73 -6.87
C ARG A 424 -13.75 -14.33 -7.26
N GLY A 425 -14.27 -14.19 -8.47
CA GLY A 425 -15.04 -13.02 -8.87
C GLY A 425 -16.37 -12.93 -8.14
N SER A 426 -16.95 -11.74 -8.09
CA SER A 426 -18.27 -11.47 -7.51
C SER A 426 -18.87 -10.20 -8.10
N ASP A 427 -20.14 -9.94 -7.84
CA ASP A 427 -20.79 -8.66 -8.20
C ASP A 427 -20.04 -7.43 -7.65
N SER A 428 -19.31 -7.58 -6.53
CA SER A 428 -18.48 -6.54 -5.92
C SER A 428 -17.05 -6.43 -6.50
N GLY A 429 -16.70 -7.22 -7.52
CA GLY A 429 -15.34 -7.34 -8.04
C GLY A 429 -14.70 -8.66 -7.66
N ILE A 430 -13.92 -8.68 -6.58
CA ILE A 430 -13.19 -9.87 -6.14
C ILE A 430 -13.39 -10.12 -4.65
N GLU A 431 -13.62 -11.37 -4.29
CA GLU A 431 -13.64 -11.77 -2.87
C GLU A 431 -12.21 -11.71 -2.32
N THR A 432 -11.93 -10.87 -1.34
CA THR A 432 -10.55 -10.69 -0.80
C THR A 432 -10.07 -11.88 0.04
N LYS A 433 -10.94 -12.86 0.33
CA LYS A 433 -10.58 -14.10 1.01
C LYS A 433 -10.46 -15.21 -0.04
N PRO A 434 -9.38 -16.01 -0.02
CA PRO A 434 -9.23 -17.08 -0.98
C PRO A 434 -10.31 -18.15 -0.74
N ALA A 435 -10.98 -18.59 -1.80
CA ALA A 435 -11.98 -19.65 -1.77
C ALA A 435 -11.34 -21.03 -1.55
N GLN A 436 -10.11 -21.21 -2.04
CA GLN A 436 -9.31 -22.41 -1.83
C GLN A 436 -7.82 -22.06 -1.82
N VAL A 437 -7.05 -22.76 -1.00
CA VAL A 437 -5.59 -22.66 -0.97
C VAL A 437 -5.01 -24.05 -1.24
N LEU A 438 -4.16 -24.16 -2.25
CA LEU A 438 -3.44 -25.36 -2.60
C LEU A 438 -2.03 -25.27 -2.00
N ASP A 439 -1.72 -26.14 -1.03
CA ASP A 439 -0.41 -26.18 -0.38
C ASP A 439 0.47 -27.25 -1.02
N GLY A 440 1.65 -26.87 -1.52
CA GLY A 440 2.61 -27.78 -2.13
C GLY A 440 3.01 -28.94 -1.21
N ARG A 441 2.96 -28.72 0.11
CA ARG A 441 3.22 -29.76 1.11
C ARG A 441 2.25 -30.93 1.04
N ASP A 442 0.98 -30.69 0.71
CA ASP A 442 -0.05 -31.73 0.61
C ASP A 442 0.21 -32.68 -0.58
N PHE A 443 1.02 -32.21 -1.54
CA PHE A 443 1.36 -32.91 -2.78
C PHE A 443 2.84 -33.33 -2.84
N ASP A 444 3.60 -33.16 -1.76
CA ASP A 444 5.06 -33.37 -1.69
C ASP A 444 5.85 -32.62 -2.78
N VAL A 445 5.40 -31.39 -3.11
CA VAL A 445 6.03 -30.51 -4.10
C VAL A 445 6.53 -29.25 -3.43
N ARG A 446 7.82 -28.94 -3.60
CA ARG A 446 8.44 -27.71 -3.11
C ARG A 446 8.41 -26.61 -4.15
N ARG A 447 8.51 -25.35 -3.74
CA ARG A 447 8.44 -24.17 -4.64
C ARG A 447 7.23 -24.20 -5.57
N PHE A 448 6.13 -24.73 -5.05
CA PHE A 448 4.88 -24.92 -5.77
C PHE A 448 4.18 -23.57 -6.05
N GLY A 449 3.63 -23.39 -7.24
CA GLY A 449 2.99 -22.12 -7.62
C GLY A 449 3.95 -21.13 -8.26
N TYR A 450 5.06 -21.58 -8.84
CA TYR A 450 5.95 -20.71 -9.62
C TYR A 450 5.35 -20.34 -10.98
N SER A 451 4.68 -21.30 -11.61
CA SER A 451 3.94 -21.13 -12.85
C SER A 451 2.54 -21.73 -12.72
N ILE A 452 1.57 -21.14 -13.39
CA ILE A 452 0.17 -21.56 -13.34
C ILE A 452 -0.39 -21.47 -14.75
N SER A 453 -1.18 -22.47 -15.15
CA SER A 453 -2.00 -22.44 -16.36
C SER A 453 -3.39 -22.96 -16.01
N GLY A 454 -4.42 -22.14 -16.25
CA GLY A 454 -5.82 -22.53 -16.08
C GLY A 454 -6.69 -22.05 -17.23
N GLY A 455 -8.02 -22.11 -17.06
CA GLY A 455 -8.99 -21.60 -18.03
C GLY A 455 -9.35 -22.57 -19.16
N LEU A 456 -8.84 -23.80 -19.14
CA LEU A 456 -9.16 -24.83 -20.13
C LEU A 456 -9.61 -26.12 -19.44
N ASP A 457 -10.76 -26.65 -19.87
CA ASP A 457 -11.26 -27.97 -19.48
C ASP A 457 -10.48 -29.05 -20.24
N ILE A 458 -9.73 -29.91 -19.55
CA ILE A 458 -8.92 -30.97 -20.16
C ILE A 458 -9.54 -32.36 -20.09
N ASP A 459 -10.59 -32.56 -19.29
CA ASP A 459 -11.27 -33.86 -19.09
C ASP A 459 -12.72 -33.91 -19.59
N ASN A 460 -13.16 -32.84 -20.26
CA ASN A 460 -14.45 -32.69 -20.93
C ASN A 460 -15.63 -32.76 -19.95
N ASN A 461 -15.46 -32.17 -18.76
CA ASN A 461 -16.50 -32.05 -17.75
C ASN A 461 -17.20 -30.68 -17.74
N GLN A 462 -16.77 -29.76 -18.59
CA GLN A 462 -17.23 -28.37 -18.80
C GLN A 462 -16.85 -27.38 -17.69
N TYR A 463 -15.91 -27.74 -16.83
CA TYR A 463 -15.29 -26.85 -15.85
C TYR A 463 -13.81 -26.69 -16.21
N PRO A 464 -13.27 -25.47 -16.20
CA PRO A 464 -11.86 -25.26 -16.50
C PRO A 464 -10.99 -25.90 -15.42
N ASP A 465 -9.88 -26.51 -15.83
CA ASP A 465 -8.93 -27.17 -14.93
C ASP A 465 -7.71 -26.29 -14.66
N LEU A 466 -6.87 -26.71 -13.71
CA LEU A 466 -5.70 -25.94 -13.28
C LEU A 466 -4.44 -26.80 -13.22
N ALA A 467 -3.40 -26.42 -13.95
CA ALA A 467 -2.05 -26.97 -13.81
C ALA A 467 -1.14 -25.99 -13.07
N VAL A 468 -0.39 -26.51 -12.09
CA VAL A 468 0.54 -25.74 -11.27
C VAL A 468 1.93 -26.34 -11.36
N GLY A 469 2.92 -25.49 -11.65
CA GLY A 469 4.31 -25.85 -11.82
C GLY A 469 5.17 -25.46 -10.63
N SER A 470 6.31 -26.12 -10.55
CA SER A 470 7.30 -25.94 -9.50
C SER A 470 8.70 -25.71 -10.08
N LEU A 471 9.55 -25.04 -9.31
CA LEU A 471 10.99 -24.97 -9.58
C LEU A 471 11.77 -26.25 -9.22
N ASN A 472 11.08 -27.28 -8.71
CA ASN A 472 11.62 -28.55 -8.25
C ASN A 472 11.25 -29.72 -9.19
N ASP A 473 11.21 -29.44 -10.49
CA ASP A 473 11.05 -30.43 -11.57
C ASP A 473 9.71 -31.20 -11.55
N SER A 474 8.63 -30.54 -11.14
CA SER A 474 7.31 -31.17 -11.05
C SER A 474 6.16 -30.25 -11.46
N VAL A 475 5.08 -30.89 -11.90
CA VAL A 475 3.81 -30.26 -12.27
C VAL A 475 2.67 -31.07 -11.67
N VAL A 476 1.67 -30.39 -11.13
CA VAL A 476 0.45 -31.02 -10.59
C VAL A 476 -0.75 -30.46 -11.33
N LEU A 477 -1.59 -31.35 -11.86
CA LEU A 477 -2.86 -31.02 -12.48
C LEU A 477 -4.00 -31.27 -11.51
N PHE A 478 -4.79 -30.22 -11.28
CA PHE A 478 -6.02 -30.21 -10.50
C PHE A 478 -7.19 -30.16 -11.46
N ARG A 479 -8.11 -31.10 -11.29
CA ARG A 479 -9.33 -31.15 -12.09
C ARG A 479 -10.50 -30.57 -11.31
N SER A 480 -11.30 -29.76 -11.97
CA SER A 480 -12.43 -29.08 -11.34
C SER A 480 -13.60 -30.04 -11.15
N ARG A 481 -14.18 -30.05 -9.95
CA ARG A 481 -15.36 -30.85 -9.62
C ARG A 481 -16.62 -30.09 -10.01
N PRO A 482 -17.64 -30.75 -10.59
CA PRO A 482 -18.90 -30.09 -10.89
C PRO A 482 -19.55 -29.48 -9.65
N VAL A 483 -20.02 -28.24 -9.76
CA VAL A 483 -20.57 -27.49 -8.64
C VAL A 483 -22.10 -27.54 -8.64
N ILE A 484 -22.68 -27.81 -7.48
CA ILE A 484 -24.13 -27.86 -7.26
C ILE A 484 -24.54 -26.67 -6.40
N HIS A 485 -25.33 -25.78 -6.99
CA HIS A 485 -25.94 -24.64 -6.30
C HIS A 485 -27.31 -25.05 -5.76
N VAL A 486 -27.45 -25.08 -4.43
CA VAL A 486 -28.72 -25.45 -3.77
C VAL A 486 -29.48 -24.19 -3.35
N ILE A 487 -30.59 -23.94 -4.02
CA ILE A 487 -31.56 -22.88 -3.73
C ILE A 487 -32.55 -23.42 -2.68
N ARG A 488 -32.85 -22.57 -1.70
CA ARG A 488 -33.56 -22.96 -0.47
C ARG A 488 -34.64 -21.92 -0.18
N GLU A 489 -35.84 -22.39 0.12
CA GLU A 489 -36.96 -21.54 0.54
C GLU A 489 -37.54 -22.10 1.84
N ILE A 490 -37.77 -21.25 2.83
CA ILE A 490 -38.46 -21.62 4.07
C ILE A 490 -39.72 -20.79 4.21
N SER A 491 -40.80 -21.46 4.62
CA SER A 491 -42.09 -20.83 4.92
C SER A 491 -42.61 -21.36 6.25
N ILE A 492 -43.24 -20.48 7.03
CA ILE A 492 -43.75 -20.77 8.37
C ILE A 492 -45.25 -20.53 8.38
N ASN A 493 -45.99 -21.47 8.97
CA ASN A 493 -47.43 -21.42 9.10
C ASN A 493 -47.87 -21.80 10.53
N PRO A 494 -48.66 -20.97 11.24
CA PRO A 494 -49.11 -19.62 10.87
C PRO A 494 -47.97 -18.58 10.92
N GLN A 495 -48.06 -17.50 10.13
CA GLN A 495 -47.07 -16.42 10.14
C GLN A 495 -47.04 -15.61 11.45
N TYR A 496 -48.19 -15.49 12.11
CA TYR A 496 -48.33 -14.84 13.42
C TYR A 496 -48.84 -15.85 14.44
N ILE A 497 -48.14 -15.98 15.56
CA ILE A 497 -48.51 -16.88 16.65
C ILE A 497 -49.37 -16.15 17.67
N ASP A 498 -50.63 -16.57 17.76
CA ASP A 498 -51.53 -16.24 18.87
C ASP A 498 -51.41 -17.31 19.95
N LEU A 499 -50.92 -16.94 21.13
CA LEU A 499 -50.76 -17.87 22.27
C LEU A 499 -52.09 -18.25 22.91
N GLU A 500 -53.18 -17.51 22.63
CA GLU A 500 -54.52 -17.83 23.10
C GLU A 500 -55.20 -18.91 22.23
N GLN A 501 -54.71 -19.10 21.00
CA GLN A 501 -55.25 -20.10 20.08
C GLN A 501 -54.64 -21.48 20.31
N HIS A 502 -55.47 -22.51 20.28
CA HIS A 502 -55.05 -23.90 20.43
C HIS A 502 -55.26 -24.61 19.10
N ASN A 503 -54.19 -24.74 18.30
CA ASN A 503 -54.22 -25.32 16.95
C ASN A 503 -53.48 -26.67 16.83
N CYS A 504 -52.97 -27.23 17.94
CA CYS A 504 -52.43 -28.58 17.95
C CYS A 504 -53.54 -29.64 18.02
N GLU A 505 -53.61 -30.54 17.04
CA GLU A 505 -54.56 -31.66 17.08
C GLU A 505 -54.26 -32.62 18.25
N GLY A 506 -55.10 -32.61 19.30
CA GLY A 506 -55.03 -33.54 20.43
C GLY A 506 -54.00 -33.20 21.51
N ARG A 507 -53.41 -31.99 21.51
CA ARG A 507 -52.50 -31.49 22.56
C ARG A 507 -52.82 -30.03 22.91
N GLU A 508 -52.60 -29.61 24.16
CA GLU A 508 -52.70 -28.19 24.54
C GLU A 508 -51.47 -27.41 24.06
N GLY A 509 -51.67 -26.21 23.53
CA GLY A 509 -50.62 -25.31 23.04
C GLY A 509 -50.74 -24.96 21.55
N VAL A 510 -49.75 -24.18 21.08
CA VAL A 510 -49.66 -23.74 19.68
C VAL A 510 -48.67 -24.64 18.93
N CYS A 511 -49.09 -25.13 17.78
CA CYS A 511 -48.28 -25.86 16.82
C CYS A 511 -47.92 -24.95 15.64
N VAL A 512 -46.64 -24.99 15.26
CA VAL A 512 -46.09 -24.22 14.15
C VAL A 512 -45.50 -25.20 13.15
N GLU A 513 -45.89 -25.05 11.89
CA GLU A 513 -45.37 -25.83 10.77
C GLU A 513 -44.30 -25.01 10.03
N VAL A 514 -43.13 -25.61 9.87
CA VAL A 514 -42.02 -25.07 9.09
C VAL A 514 -41.85 -25.93 7.85
N LYS A 515 -42.10 -25.34 6.68
CA LYS A 515 -41.91 -25.99 5.38
C LYS A 515 -40.65 -25.47 4.72
N ALA A 516 -39.70 -26.36 4.46
CA ALA A 516 -38.46 -26.07 3.74
C ALA A 516 -38.48 -26.75 2.37
N CYS A 517 -38.26 -25.98 1.32
CA CYS A 517 -38.19 -26.43 -0.07
C CYS A 517 -36.78 -26.26 -0.61
N PHE A 518 -36.31 -27.27 -1.35
CA PHE A 518 -34.98 -27.32 -1.92
C PHE A 518 -35.08 -27.52 -3.43
N THR A 519 -34.34 -26.72 -4.18
CA THR A 519 -34.07 -26.90 -5.60
C THR A 519 -32.57 -26.83 -5.82
N PHE A 520 -32.06 -27.47 -6.87
CA PHE A 520 -30.66 -27.33 -7.22
C PHE A 520 -30.47 -27.02 -8.70
N LYS A 521 -29.37 -26.31 -8.98
CA LYS A 521 -28.86 -25.99 -10.30
C LYS A 521 -27.42 -26.47 -10.39
N ALA A 522 -27.03 -27.02 -11.53
CA ALA A 522 -25.65 -27.41 -11.81
C ALA A 522 -25.33 -27.15 -13.29
N HIS A 523 -24.09 -26.81 -13.60
CA HIS A 523 -23.63 -26.73 -14.98
C HIS A 523 -23.03 -28.07 -15.41
N PRO A 524 -23.28 -28.54 -16.64
CA PRO A 524 -24.28 -28.08 -17.60
C PRO A 524 -25.72 -28.53 -17.27
N GLU A 525 -26.72 -28.00 -17.96
CA GLU A 525 -28.16 -28.30 -17.72
C GLU A 525 -28.50 -29.80 -17.77
N HIS A 526 -27.76 -30.59 -18.56
CA HIS A 526 -27.96 -32.03 -18.67
C HIS A 526 -27.31 -32.83 -17.53
N TYR A 527 -26.47 -32.22 -16.71
CA TYR A 527 -25.82 -32.85 -15.56
C TYR A 527 -26.77 -32.87 -14.35
N SER A 528 -27.54 -33.95 -14.17
CA SER A 528 -28.45 -34.13 -13.04
C SER A 528 -28.01 -35.32 -12.16
N PRO A 529 -27.08 -35.12 -11.21
CA PRO A 529 -26.69 -36.17 -10.27
C PRO A 529 -27.81 -36.47 -9.28
N HIS A 530 -27.86 -37.71 -8.80
CA HIS A 530 -28.69 -38.07 -7.65
C HIS A 530 -28.02 -37.57 -6.37
N MET A 531 -28.71 -36.73 -5.60
CA MET A 531 -28.19 -36.17 -4.36
C MET A 531 -29.18 -36.37 -3.23
N THR A 532 -28.68 -36.71 -2.05
CA THR A 532 -29.47 -36.78 -0.82
C THR A 532 -28.99 -35.67 0.09
N LEU A 533 -29.88 -34.77 0.47
CA LEU A 533 -29.64 -33.70 1.42
C LEU A 533 -30.07 -34.15 2.81
N VAL A 534 -29.31 -33.78 3.84
CA VAL A 534 -29.67 -34.02 5.25
C VAL A 534 -29.99 -32.67 5.87
N VAL A 535 -31.24 -32.50 6.28
CA VAL A 535 -31.80 -31.23 6.75
C VAL A 535 -32.04 -31.32 8.24
N HIS A 536 -31.39 -30.46 9.03
CA HIS A 536 -31.59 -30.40 10.48
C HIS A 536 -32.41 -29.17 10.86
N PHE A 537 -33.65 -29.38 11.28
CA PHE A 537 -34.47 -28.35 11.91
C PHE A 537 -34.03 -28.17 13.36
N GLU A 538 -33.68 -26.95 13.74
CA GLU A 538 -33.32 -26.62 15.12
C GLU A 538 -33.96 -25.29 15.55
N ALA A 539 -34.36 -25.26 16.83
CA ALA A 539 -35.11 -24.18 17.45
C ALA A 539 -34.36 -23.56 18.66
N ASP A 540 -34.66 -22.28 18.98
CA ASP A 540 -34.20 -21.58 20.18
C ASP A 540 -32.64 -21.53 20.35
N THR A 541 -31.83 -21.49 19.27
CA THR A 541 -30.36 -21.64 19.35
C THR A 541 -29.66 -20.48 20.08
N GLU A 542 -30.02 -19.21 19.81
CA GLU A 542 -29.43 -18.06 20.53
C GLU A 542 -29.71 -18.12 22.05
N ARG A 543 -30.92 -18.52 22.43
CA ARG A 543 -31.30 -18.72 23.83
C ARG A 543 -30.49 -19.84 24.48
N ARG A 544 -30.23 -20.94 23.75
CA ARG A 544 -29.39 -22.04 24.25
C ARG A 544 -27.91 -21.68 24.32
N LYS A 545 -27.38 -20.83 23.42
CA LYS A 545 -26.02 -20.27 23.54
C LYS A 545 -25.84 -19.47 24.84
N LEU A 546 -26.92 -18.86 25.33
CA LEU A 546 -26.98 -18.15 26.62
C LEU A 546 -27.25 -19.07 27.83
N GLY A 547 -27.34 -20.39 27.63
CA GLY A 547 -27.55 -21.38 28.70
C GLY A 547 -28.98 -21.45 29.26
N LEU A 548 -29.96 -20.88 28.55
CA LEU A 548 -31.37 -20.87 28.97
C LEU A 548 -32.14 -22.09 28.40
N PRO A 549 -33.22 -22.54 29.06
CA PRO A 549 -34.01 -23.68 28.60
C PRO A 549 -34.75 -23.39 27.30
N HIS A 550 -34.85 -24.42 26.44
CA HIS A 550 -35.64 -24.42 25.20
C HIS A 550 -37.14 -24.39 25.51
N ARG A 551 -37.92 -23.80 24.62
CA ARG A 551 -39.38 -23.66 24.77
C ARG A 551 -40.18 -24.37 23.67
N VAL A 552 -39.48 -25.14 22.85
CA VAL A 552 -39.99 -25.79 21.64
C VAL A 552 -39.81 -27.29 21.71
N ASN A 553 -40.81 -28.03 21.26
CA ASN A 553 -40.74 -29.49 21.14
C ASN A 553 -41.16 -29.94 19.73
N PHE A 554 -40.23 -30.48 18.94
CA PHE A 554 -40.53 -31.05 17.63
C PHE A 554 -41.33 -32.34 17.75
N LEU A 555 -42.42 -32.43 17.01
CA LEU A 555 -43.37 -33.55 17.06
C LEU A 555 -42.88 -34.77 16.26
N GLY A 556 -42.07 -34.55 15.23
CA GLY A 556 -41.53 -35.59 14.33
C GLY A 556 -40.14 -36.11 14.71
N ARG A 557 -39.60 -35.76 15.89
CA ARG A 557 -38.24 -36.11 16.30
C ARG A 557 -38.04 -37.63 16.52
N SER A 558 -36.82 -38.11 16.28
CA SER A 558 -36.42 -39.44 16.70
C SER A 558 -36.23 -39.51 18.22
N SER A 559 -36.38 -40.69 18.83
CA SER A 559 -36.21 -40.89 20.29
C SER A 559 -34.80 -40.61 20.79
N LEU A 560 -33.82 -40.57 19.89
CA LEU A 560 -32.41 -40.25 20.15
C LEU A 560 -32.11 -38.74 20.04
N GLU A 561 -33.01 -37.96 19.45
CA GLU A 561 -32.81 -36.53 19.21
C GLU A 561 -33.37 -35.68 20.36
N PRO A 562 -32.69 -34.57 20.72
CA PRO A 562 -33.22 -33.64 21.72
C PRO A 562 -34.53 -32.99 21.23
N GLU A 563 -35.35 -32.53 22.19
CA GLU A 563 -36.70 -31.98 21.92
C GLU A 563 -36.73 -30.81 20.95
N TYR A 564 -35.64 -30.05 20.86
CA TYR A 564 -35.52 -28.85 20.05
C TYR A 564 -34.92 -29.11 18.65
N THR A 565 -34.74 -30.36 18.23
CA THR A 565 -34.23 -30.72 16.89
C THR A 565 -35.06 -31.79 16.20
N GLN A 566 -35.11 -31.75 14.87
CA GLN A 566 -35.62 -32.81 14.01
C GLN A 566 -34.75 -32.92 12.74
N THR A 567 -34.37 -34.13 12.36
CA THR A 567 -33.58 -34.37 11.13
C THR A 567 -34.44 -35.05 10.06
N GLU A 568 -34.35 -34.57 8.82
CA GLU A 568 -35.03 -35.11 7.65
C GLU A 568 -34.05 -35.34 6.49
N GLU A 569 -34.26 -36.40 5.72
CA GLU A 569 -33.50 -36.68 4.49
C GLU A 569 -34.33 -36.31 3.26
N VAL A 570 -33.75 -35.56 2.32
CA VAL A 570 -34.42 -35.08 1.10
C VAL A 570 -33.66 -35.55 -0.12
N GLU A 571 -34.29 -36.37 -0.96
CA GLU A 571 -33.70 -36.84 -2.22
C GLU A 571 -34.04 -35.90 -3.39
N LEU A 572 -32.99 -35.42 -4.06
CA LEU A 572 -33.06 -34.56 -5.24
C LEU A 572 -32.61 -35.35 -6.47
N HIS A 573 -33.54 -35.57 -7.40
CA HIS A 573 -33.31 -36.39 -8.59
C HIS A 573 -33.12 -35.59 -9.89
N ARG A 574 -33.63 -34.35 -9.96
CA ARG A 574 -33.62 -33.51 -11.18
C ARG A 574 -33.35 -32.06 -10.84
N GLN A 575 -32.59 -31.39 -11.71
CA GLN A 575 -32.39 -29.94 -11.62
C GLN A 575 -33.71 -29.17 -11.69
N LEU A 576 -33.79 -28.03 -11.00
CA LEU A 576 -34.93 -27.10 -10.99
C LEU A 576 -36.28 -27.73 -10.57
N HIS A 577 -36.26 -28.90 -9.91
CA HIS A 577 -37.46 -29.53 -9.38
C HIS A 577 -37.52 -29.34 -7.86
N PRO A 578 -38.53 -28.60 -7.33
CA PRO A 578 -38.63 -28.34 -5.91
C PRO A 578 -39.09 -29.58 -5.14
N VAL A 579 -38.31 -29.97 -4.14
CA VAL A 579 -38.66 -31.01 -3.18
C VAL A 579 -38.74 -30.36 -1.80
N CYS A 580 -39.88 -30.52 -1.13
CA CYS A 580 -40.14 -29.88 0.15
C CYS A 580 -40.29 -30.93 1.26
N THR A 581 -39.81 -30.58 2.45
CA THR A 581 -40.06 -31.31 3.70
C THR A 581 -40.64 -30.35 4.75
N THR A 582 -41.37 -30.90 5.71
CA THR A 582 -42.12 -30.15 6.72
C THR A 582 -41.78 -30.67 8.11
N ALA A 583 -41.43 -29.77 9.02
CA ALA A 583 -41.23 -30.07 10.44
C ALA A 583 -42.25 -29.29 11.27
N THR A 584 -42.87 -29.95 12.25
CA THR A 584 -43.86 -29.32 13.13
C THR A 584 -43.36 -29.30 14.56
N PHE A 585 -43.49 -28.16 15.23
CA PHE A 585 -43.09 -28.01 16.62
C PHE A 585 -44.19 -27.40 17.49
N GLN A 586 -44.21 -27.83 18.75
CA GLN A 586 -45.13 -27.38 19.79
C GLN A 586 -44.46 -26.35 20.70
N LEU A 587 -45.20 -25.30 21.04
CA LEU A 587 -44.77 -24.18 21.87
C LEU A 587 -45.24 -24.36 23.33
N HIS A 588 -44.37 -24.13 24.33
CA HIS A 588 -44.70 -24.35 25.75
C HIS A 588 -44.89 -23.08 26.62
N VAL A 589 -44.43 -21.88 26.22
CA VAL A 589 -44.46 -20.66 27.08
C VAL A 589 -44.60 -19.37 26.25
N SER A 590 -45.18 -18.31 26.84
CA SER A 590 -45.22 -16.95 26.30
C SER A 590 -43.84 -16.30 26.16
N ASN A 591 -43.69 -15.53 25.07
CA ASN A 591 -42.46 -15.03 24.46
C ASN A 591 -41.54 -16.14 23.96
N LEU A 592 -41.42 -16.27 22.63
CA LEU A 592 -40.46 -17.14 21.95
C LEU A 592 -39.55 -16.36 20.99
N TYR A 593 -38.35 -16.89 20.78
CA TYR A 593 -37.33 -16.40 19.84
C TYR A 593 -36.65 -17.66 19.28
N VAL A 594 -37.18 -18.22 18.19
CA VAL A 594 -36.78 -19.55 17.71
C VAL A 594 -35.91 -19.44 16.47
N PHE A 595 -34.57 -19.59 16.52
CA PHE A 595 -33.78 -19.90 15.31
C PHE A 595 -32.56 -20.75 15.60
N MET A 596 -32.35 -21.85 14.86
CA MET A 596 -31.34 -21.93 13.78
C MET A 596 -31.44 -23.28 13.04
N LEU A 597 -31.29 -23.29 11.72
CA LEU A 597 -31.06 -24.52 10.92
C LEU A 597 -29.54 -24.67 10.72
N SER A 598 -28.90 -25.72 11.25
CA SER A 598 -27.47 -25.99 11.00
C SER A 598 -27.30 -27.18 10.04
N ARG A 599 -26.58 -27.00 8.93
CA ARG A 599 -26.24 -28.08 8.00
C ARG A 599 -24.75 -28.39 8.02
N SER A 600 -24.42 -29.68 8.07
CA SER A 600 -23.22 -30.26 7.45
C SER A 600 -23.69 -31.38 6.52
N GLU A 601 -23.19 -31.42 5.29
CA GLU A 601 -23.43 -32.57 4.41
C GLU A 601 -22.12 -33.17 3.94
N THR A 602 -22.05 -34.49 4.05
CA THR A 602 -21.10 -35.34 3.35
C THR A 602 -21.80 -35.93 2.13
N PRO A 603 -21.43 -35.57 0.89
CA PRO A 603 -21.89 -36.32 -0.27
C PRO A 603 -21.44 -37.77 -0.11
N VAL A 604 -22.38 -38.73 -0.20
CA VAL A 604 -22.05 -40.16 -0.14
C VAL A 604 -21.23 -40.48 -1.41
N PRO A 605 -19.94 -40.83 -1.28
CA PRO A 605 -19.14 -41.14 -2.45
C PRO A 605 -19.68 -42.40 -3.12
N PRO A 606 -19.71 -42.47 -4.47
CA PRO A 606 -20.04 -43.71 -5.16
C PRO A 606 -19.09 -44.82 -4.71
N ARG A 607 -19.64 -46.02 -4.46
CA ARG A 607 -18.88 -47.19 -4.00
C ARG A 607 -17.68 -47.42 -4.92
N ARG A 608 -16.47 -47.41 -4.33
CA ARG A 608 -15.19 -47.68 -5.01
C ARG A 608 -15.26 -49.01 -5.77
N HIS A 609 -15.37 -48.93 -7.09
CA HIS A 609 -14.98 -50.02 -7.97
C HIS A 609 -13.48 -49.91 -8.21
N SER A 610 -12.72 -50.58 -7.34
CA SER A 610 -11.28 -50.78 -7.50
C SER A 610 -11.01 -51.51 -8.81
N GLY A 611 -10.42 -50.81 -9.76
CA GLY A 611 -9.77 -51.38 -10.93
C GLY A 611 -10.07 -50.62 -12.21
N ALA A 612 -9.32 -49.57 -12.54
CA ALA A 612 -9.21 -49.13 -13.92
C ALA A 612 -7.97 -48.26 -14.17
N LYS A 613 -7.25 -48.58 -15.25
CA LYS A 613 -6.30 -47.69 -15.94
C LYS A 613 -7.02 -46.53 -16.66
N LYS A 614 -8.07 -45.97 -16.07
CA LYS A 614 -8.94 -44.95 -16.69
C LYS A 614 -9.19 -43.83 -15.69
N LEU A 615 -9.10 -42.58 -16.15
CA LEU A 615 -9.32 -41.38 -15.32
C LEU A 615 -10.63 -41.51 -14.54
N GLU A 616 -10.57 -41.41 -13.21
CA GLU A 616 -11.76 -41.51 -12.37
C GLU A 616 -12.66 -40.28 -12.56
N LYS A 617 -13.98 -40.55 -12.59
CA LYS A 617 -15.00 -39.49 -12.68
C LYS A 617 -15.14 -38.81 -11.33
N LEU A 618 -14.99 -37.50 -11.31
CA LEU A 618 -15.03 -36.70 -10.09
C LEU A 618 -16.46 -36.62 -9.51
N ALA A 619 -16.54 -36.68 -8.18
CA ALA A 619 -17.79 -36.45 -7.46
C ALA A 619 -18.06 -34.93 -7.36
N PRO A 620 -19.32 -34.49 -7.50
CA PRO A 620 -19.66 -33.07 -7.42
C PRO A 620 -19.40 -32.49 -6.03
N VAL A 621 -19.33 -31.17 -5.95
CA VAL A 621 -19.20 -30.40 -4.70
C VAL A 621 -20.37 -29.42 -4.59
N LEU A 622 -20.72 -29.04 -3.36
CA LEU A 622 -21.72 -28.01 -3.12
C LEU A 622 -21.06 -26.63 -3.24
N SER A 623 -21.76 -25.67 -3.84
CA SER A 623 -21.28 -24.30 -3.94
C SER A 623 -20.94 -23.71 -2.56
N VAL A 624 -19.82 -23.02 -2.46
CA VAL A 624 -19.42 -22.29 -1.24
C VAL A 624 -20.30 -21.04 -1.12
N SER A 625 -21.47 -21.18 -0.50
CA SER A 625 -22.33 -20.04 -0.14
C SER A 625 -21.96 -19.54 1.26
N PRO A 626 -21.97 -18.21 1.51
CA PRO A 626 -21.58 -17.64 2.80
C PRO A 626 -22.48 -18.07 3.98
N SER A 627 -23.68 -18.59 3.73
CA SER A 627 -24.45 -19.31 4.75
C SER A 627 -25.08 -20.61 4.23
N ASN A 628 -24.75 -21.73 4.88
CA ASN A 628 -25.54 -22.97 4.76
C ASN A 628 -26.78 -22.96 5.67
N THR A 629 -26.91 -21.91 6.45
CA THR A 629 -27.95 -21.69 7.45
C THR A 629 -28.94 -20.66 6.92
N LEU A 630 -30.22 -21.00 6.95
CA LEU A 630 -31.31 -20.05 6.69
C LEU A 630 -31.98 -19.73 8.02
N GLN A 631 -32.21 -18.45 8.28
CA GLN A 631 -32.88 -17.94 9.48
C GLN A 631 -34.19 -17.28 9.04
N SER A 632 -35.29 -17.44 9.80
CA SER A 632 -36.61 -16.98 9.35
C SER A 632 -37.56 -16.66 10.52
N GLU A 633 -37.61 -15.39 10.95
CA GLU A 633 -38.30 -14.94 12.17
C GLU A 633 -39.76 -15.37 12.35
N VAL A 634 -40.09 -15.87 13.55
CA VAL A 634 -41.45 -16.26 13.96
C VAL A 634 -42.02 -15.13 14.81
N ASN A 635 -43.09 -14.51 14.33
CA ASN A 635 -43.69 -13.34 14.98
C ASN A 635 -44.84 -13.74 15.91
N PHE A 636 -44.89 -13.14 17.11
CA PHE A 636 -46.00 -13.28 18.06
C PHE A 636 -46.97 -12.11 17.93
N LEU A 637 -48.27 -12.36 18.19
CA LEU A 637 -49.22 -11.29 18.48
C LEU A 637 -48.80 -10.59 19.77
N ARG A 638 -48.78 -9.25 19.76
CA ARG A 638 -48.11 -8.42 20.77
C ARG A 638 -49.03 -8.11 21.95
N GLU A 639 -48.48 -8.13 23.16
CA GLU A 639 -49.17 -7.74 24.40
C GLU A 639 -49.10 -6.22 24.59
N GLY A 640 -50.20 -5.58 24.98
CA GLY A 640 -50.25 -4.12 25.25
C GLY A 640 -50.93 -3.25 24.19
N CYS A 641 -51.50 -3.84 23.13
CA CYS A 641 -52.12 -3.16 21.98
C CYS A 641 -53.64 -2.90 22.12
N GLY A 642 -54.10 -2.25 23.19
CA GLY A 642 -55.53 -1.95 23.37
C GLY A 642 -56.48 -3.17 23.29
N SER A 643 -57.77 -2.91 23.05
CA SER A 643 -58.80 -3.96 22.91
C SER A 643 -59.04 -4.42 21.46
N ASP A 644 -58.56 -3.65 20.49
CA ASP A 644 -58.59 -3.92 19.06
C ASP A 644 -57.37 -4.71 18.55
N LYS A 645 -56.39 -4.97 19.43
CA LYS A 645 -55.15 -5.72 19.16
C LYS A 645 -54.23 -5.03 18.13
N ILE A 646 -54.39 -3.72 17.91
CA ILE A 646 -53.55 -2.91 17.02
C ILE A 646 -52.74 -1.94 17.88
N CYS A 647 -51.41 -2.08 17.91
CA CYS A 647 -50.56 -1.20 18.71
C CYS A 647 -50.32 0.13 18.00
N GLN A 648 -50.87 1.23 18.50
CA GLN A 648 -50.67 2.59 17.96
C GLN A 648 -49.70 3.40 18.83
N SER A 649 -48.56 3.83 18.27
CA SER A 649 -47.49 4.53 19.01
C SER A 649 -47.36 6.01 18.65
N ASN A 650 -46.73 6.80 19.54
CA ASN A 650 -46.41 8.22 19.32
C ASN A 650 -44.95 8.54 19.71
N LEU A 651 -44.02 7.97 18.95
CA LEU A 651 -42.58 8.20 19.13
C LEU A 651 -42.20 9.62 18.68
N LYS A 652 -41.55 10.38 19.58
CA LYS A 652 -40.96 11.70 19.32
C LYS A 652 -39.48 11.71 19.65
N LEU A 653 -38.69 12.43 18.85
CA LEU A 653 -37.23 12.53 18.98
C LEU A 653 -36.79 13.97 19.21
N ASN A 654 -35.80 14.16 20.10
CA ASN A 654 -35.08 15.41 20.28
C ASN A 654 -33.56 15.14 20.44
N TYR A 655 -32.71 16.10 20.08
CA TYR A 655 -31.25 15.94 20.02
C TYR A 655 -30.47 17.12 20.61
N GLN A 656 -29.23 16.88 21.03
CA GLN A 656 -28.30 17.91 21.46
C GLN A 656 -26.83 17.50 21.26
N PHE A 657 -26.02 18.34 20.61
CA PHE A 657 -24.56 18.16 20.58
C PHE A 657 -23.89 18.69 21.85
N GLY A 658 -22.83 18.01 22.29
CA GLY A 658 -22.03 18.41 23.44
C GLY A 658 -20.61 17.87 23.39
N THR A 659 -19.85 18.25 24.42
CA THR A 659 -18.50 17.77 24.67
C THR A 659 -18.47 17.05 26.01
N ARG A 660 -17.56 16.08 26.14
CA ARG A 660 -17.35 15.34 27.37
C ARG A 660 -15.83 15.22 27.62
N PRO A 661 -15.31 15.70 28.77
CA PRO A 661 -13.90 15.54 29.11
C PRO A 661 -13.54 14.06 29.30
N LEU A 662 -12.34 13.64 28.88
CA LEU A 662 -11.85 12.24 29.01
C LEU A 662 -11.91 11.68 30.45
N ASN A 663 -11.90 12.55 31.46
CA ASN A 663 -11.83 12.19 32.88
C ASN A 663 -13.13 12.45 33.66
N SER A 664 -14.26 12.76 32.98
CA SER A 664 -15.53 13.08 33.63
C SER A 664 -16.73 12.64 32.78
N ASP A 665 -17.80 12.15 33.41
CA ASP A 665 -19.05 11.80 32.72
C ASP A 665 -19.96 13.01 32.47
N LEU A 666 -19.53 14.23 32.86
CA LEU A 666 -20.31 15.44 32.68
C LEU A 666 -20.49 15.76 31.18
N PHE A 667 -21.73 15.67 30.70
CA PHE A 667 -22.12 16.16 29.38
C PHE A 667 -22.23 17.68 29.44
N THR A 668 -21.46 18.38 28.60
CA THR A 668 -21.52 19.84 28.49
C THR A 668 -22.05 20.18 27.09
N PRO A 669 -23.25 20.76 26.97
CA PRO A 669 -23.81 21.08 25.66
C PRO A 669 -22.94 22.13 24.95
N LEU A 670 -22.87 22.03 23.62
CA LEU A 670 -22.12 23.01 22.82
C LEU A 670 -22.69 24.42 23.00
N PRO A 671 -21.84 25.46 23.03
CA PRO A 671 -22.30 26.85 23.09
C PRO A 671 -23.12 27.18 21.85
N LYS A 672 -24.09 28.08 22.01
CA LYS A 672 -24.95 28.52 20.91
C LYS A 672 -24.54 29.91 20.42
N ASP A 673 -24.64 30.13 19.11
CA ASP A 673 -24.41 31.43 18.44
C ASP A 673 -25.61 32.39 18.65
N GLU A 674 -25.53 33.62 18.14
CA GLU A 674 -26.61 34.63 18.20
C GLU A 674 -27.93 34.14 17.56
N ASP A 675 -27.86 33.16 16.65
CA ASP A 675 -29.01 32.52 15.98
C ASP A 675 -29.51 31.23 16.69
N ASP A 676 -29.11 30.98 17.95
CA ASP A 676 -29.46 29.78 18.76
C ASP A 676 -28.96 28.43 18.17
N VAL A 677 -27.99 28.46 17.25
CA VAL A 677 -27.34 27.28 16.63
C VAL A 677 -26.12 26.83 17.43
N GLN A 678 -25.96 25.53 17.66
CA GLN A 678 -24.79 24.97 18.37
C GLN A 678 -23.49 25.11 17.56
N VAL A 679 -22.41 25.55 18.20
CA VAL A 679 -21.10 25.80 17.57
C VAL A 679 -20.03 24.87 18.13
N PHE A 680 -19.33 24.17 17.25
CA PHE A 680 -18.21 23.29 17.54
C PHE A 680 -16.87 23.93 17.11
N SER A 681 -15.96 24.14 18.07
CA SER A 681 -14.62 24.68 17.82
C SER A 681 -13.58 23.55 17.76
N LEU A 682 -12.98 23.37 16.58
CA LEU A 682 -11.93 22.38 16.32
C LEU A 682 -10.56 22.96 16.75
N SER A 683 -10.13 22.61 17.95
CA SER A 683 -8.77 22.88 18.47
C SER A 683 -7.99 21.58 18.65
N ASP A 684 -8.35 20.77 19.66
CA ASP A 684 -7.70 19.48 20.01
C ASP A 684 -8.68 18.35 20.37
N GLN A 685 -9.99 18.57 20.22
CA GLN A 685 -11.02 17.59 20.58
C GLN A 685 -11.22 16.55 19.48
N ARG A 686 -10.85 15.30 19.76
CA ARG A 686 -10.98 14.15 18.84
C ARG A 686 -12.40 13.55 18.78
N LEU A 687 -13.29 13.99 19.65
CA LEU A 687 -14.62 13.42 19.82
C LEU A 687 -15.65 14.53 20.07
N VAL A 688 -16.82 14.39 19.44
CA VAL A 688 -18.04 15.16 19.74
C VAL A 688 -19.12 14.18 20.18
N VAL A 689 -20.01 14.59 21.10
CA VAL A 689 -21.06 13.73 21.66
C VAL A 689 -22.42 14.19 21.16
N LEU A 690 -23.24 13.27 20.67
CA LEU A 690 -24.64 13.48 20.32
C LEU A 690 -25.54 12.83 21.36
N GLU A 691 -26.30 13.63 22.11
CA GLU A 691 -27.35 13.16 23.01
C GLU A 691 -28.68 13.09 22.25
N VAL A 692 -29.35 11.93 22.32
CA VAL A 692 -30.65 11.69 21.71
C VAL A 692 -31.65 11.29 22.78
N THR A 693 -32.83 11.90 22.74
CA THR A 693 -33.93 11.61 23.67
C THR A 693 -35.17 11.21 22.88
N VAL A 694 -35.73 10.04 23.19
CA VAL A 694 -36.92 9.48 22.54
C VAL A 694 -38.04 9.28 23.55
N THR A 695 -39.25 9.71 23.21
CA THR A 695 -40.44 9.65 24.09
C THR A 695 -41.61 8.98 23.37
N ASN A 696 -42.33 8.08 24.03
CA ASN A 696 -43.59 7.48 23.56
C ASN A 696 -44.72 7.91 24.51
N MET A 697 -45.22 9.13 24.35
CA MET A 697 -46.26 9.70 25.22
C MET A 697 -47.53 9.94 24.40
N PRO A 698 -48.73 9.60 24.90
CA PRO A 698 -49.97 9.85 24.18
C PRO A 698 -50.15 11.35 23.92
N SER A 699 -50.70 11.72 22.76
CA SER A 699 -50.98 13.11 22.42
C SER A 699 -52.06 13.72 23.31
N ASP A 700 -53.07 12.92 23.70
CA ASP A 700 -54.07 13.29 24.70
C ASP A 700 -54.00 12.34 25.92
N PRO A 701 -53.60 12.84 27.11
CA PRO A 701 -53.61 12.04 28.34
C PRO A 701 -54.98 11.48 28.73
N LEU A 702 -56.09 12.03 28.20
CA LEU A 702 -57.45 11.54 28.46
C LEU A 702 -57.86 10.37 27.56
N HIS A 703 -57.20 10.20 26.41
CA HIS A 703 -57.46 9.14 25.43
C HIS A 703 -56.14 8.45 25.01
N PRO A 704 -55.48 7.74 25.94
CA PRO A 704 -54.19 7.11 25.65
C PRO A 704 -54.27 5.98 24.62
N GLU A 705 -55.47 5.48 24.30
CA GLU A 705 -55.68 4.36 23.36
C GLU A 705 -55.71 4.81 21.88
N GLU A 706 -55.63 6.12 21.58
CA GLU A 706 -55.56 6.61 20.19
C GLU A 706 -54.12 6.66 19.62
N ASP A 707 -53.11 6.88 20.47
CA ASP A 707 -51.70 6.96 20.04
C ASP A 707 -50.68 6.73 21.17
N GLY A 708 -51.09 6.07 22.26
CA GLY A 708 -50.29 5.89 23.47
C GLY A 708 -49.95 4.45 23.82
N ASP A 709 -50.18 3.50 22.91
CA ASP A 709 -49.79 2.10 23.13
C ASP A 709 -48.28 1.93 23.11
N ASP A 710 -47.86 0.74 23.54
CA ASP A 710 -46.47 0.35 23.58
C ASP A 710 -45.85 0.30 22.15
N ALA A 711 -44.76 1.03 21.96
CA ALA A 711 -43.95 0.97 20.74
C ALA A 711 -43.05 -0.27 20.79
N HIS A 712 -43.36 -1.27 19.96
CA HIS A 712 -42.59 -2.51 19.89
C HIS A 712 -41.47 -2.41 18.86
N ALA A 713 -40.37 -3.11 19.14
CA ALA A 713 -39.13 -3.14 18.35
C ALA A 713 -38.79 -1.78 17.71
N ALA A 714 -38.81 -0.71 18.52
CA ALA A 714 -38.46 0.60 18.01
C ALA A 714 -36.95 0.69 17.83
N GLN A 715 -36.53 1.17 16.67
CA GLN A 715 -35.12 1.36 16.33
C GLN A 715 -34.87 2.80 15.90
N LEU A 716 -33.63 3.25 16.10
CA LEU A 716 -33.13 4.52 15.60
C LEU A 716 -31.99 4.25 14.63
N LEU A 717 -32.18 4.64 13.37
CA LEU A 717 -31.15 4.66 12.36
C LEU A 717 -30.52 6.05 12.30
N ILE A 718 -29.20 6.12 12.39
CA ILE A 718 -28.42 7.35 12.35
C ILE A 718 -27.48 7.27 11.15
N SER A 719 -27.66 8.18 10.20
CA SER A 719 -26.77 8.30 9.04
C SER A 719 -25.83 9.48 9.24
N LEU A 720 -24.53 9.18 9.24
CA LEU A 720 -23.46 10.14 9.43
C LEU A 720 -22.82 10.51 8.07
N PRO A 721 -22.48 11.78 7.84
CA PRO A 721 -21.69 12.20 6.70
C PRO A 721 -20.23 11.72 6.84
N ASN A 722 -19.48 11.71 5.75
CA ASN A 722 -18.08 11.27 5.72
C ASN A 722 -17.13 12.02 6.68
N THR A 723 -17.57 13.17 7.21
CA THR A 723 -16.84 14.02 8.16
C THR A 723 -16.91 13.51 9.61
N LEU A 724 -17.91 12.69 9.95
CA LEU A 724 -18.12 12.09 11.27
C LEU A 724 -18.10 10.56 11.18
N SER A 725 -17.53 9.89 12.17
CA SER A 725 -17.58 8.43 12.26
C SER A 725 -17.91 7.96 13.67
N TYR A 726 -18.54 6.79 13.78
CA TYR A 726 -18.91 6.23 15.08
C TYR A 726 -17.68 5.88 15.94
N ALA A 727 -17.63 6.40 17.17
CA ALA A 727 -16.54 6.16 18.13
C ALA A 727 -16.99 5.39 19.39
N GLY A 728 -18.24 4.92 19.43
CA GLY A 728 -18.80 4.11 20.52
C GLY A 728 -19.93 4.79 21.32
N SER A 729 -20.61 3.99 22.15
CA SER A 729 -21.67 4.42 23.07
C SER A 729 -21.35 3.92 24.50
N ARG A 730 -21.78 4.65 25.54
CA ARG A 730 -21.52 4.30 26.97
C ARG A 730 -22.73 3.69 27.71
N ILE A 731 -23.79 3.31 27.00
CA ILE A 731 -24.85 2.40 27.49
C ILE A 731 -24.43 0.96 27.11
N PRO A 732 -24.97 -0.14 27.71
CA PRO A 732 -24.48 -1.48 27.41
C PRO A 732 -24.29 -1.69 25.89
N PRO A 733 -23.13 -2.22 25.46
CA PRO A 733 -22.71 -2.30 24.05
C PRO A 733 -23.62 -3.15 23.15
N GLN A 734 -24.75 -3.64 23.68
CA GLN A 734 -25.77 -4.43 22.99
C GLN A 734 -26.91 -3.58 22.41
N VAL A 735 -26.88 -2.24 22.57
CA VAL A 735 -27.98 -1.35 22.19
C VAL A 735 -27.77 -0.68 20.84
N CYS A 736 -26.54 -0.46 20.39
CA CYS A 736 -26.27 0.17 19.09
C CYS A 736 -25.13 -0.53 18.35
N VAL A 737 -25.35 -0.86 17.07
CA VAL A 737 -24.38 -1.47 16.17
C VAL A 737 -24.11 -0.51 15.01
N ALA A 738 -22.83 -0.34 14.66
CA ALA A 738 -22.44 0.44 13.49
C ALA A 738 -22.00 -0.49 12.35
N ASN A 739 -22.16 -0.04 11.11
CA ASN A 739 -21.64 -0.73 9.94
C ASN A 739 -20.09 -0.74 9.92
N GLN A 740 -19.48 -1.54 9.04
CA GLN A 740 -18.01 -1.67 8.95
C GLN A 740 -17.28 -0.31 8.71
N ASN A 741 -17.95 0.64 8.05
CA ASN A 741 -17.40 1.96 7.73
C ASN A 741 -17.71 3.03 8.79
N GLY A 742 -18.51 2.72 9.80
CA GLY A 742 -18.94 3.65 10.86
C GLY A 742 -19.81 4.82 10.39
N SER A 743 -20.42 4.73 9.21
CA SER A 743 -21.27 5.77 8.59
C SER A 743 -22.76 5.63 8.91
N GLN A 744 -23.20 4.43 9.28
CA GLN A 744 -24.57 4.16 9.71
C GLN A 744 -24.55 3.45 11.05
N ILE A 745 -25.41 3.91 11.97
CA ILE A 745 -25.55 3.36 13.31
C ILE A 745 -27.02 2.97 13.50
N GLU A 746 -27.25 1.73 13.87
CA GLU A 746 -28.56 1.19 14.22
C GLU A 746 -28.63 0.99 15.72
N CYS A 747 -29.62 1.60 16.38
CA CYS A 747 -29.82 1.55 17.82
C CYS A 747 -31.19 0.97 18.19
N ASP A 748 -31.21 -0.12 18.96
CA ASP A 748 -32.42 -0.73 19.50
C ASP A 748 -32.91 0.02 20.75
N LEU A 749 -34.08 0.64 20.67
CA LEU A 749 -34.63 1.48 21.75
C LEU A 749 -35.41 0.68 22.82
N GLY A 750 -35.56 -0.63 22.60
CA GLY A 750 -36.27 -1.55 23.48
C GLY A 750 -37.58 -2.07 22.88
N ASN A 751 -38.06 -3.18 23.44
CA ASN A 751 -39.30 -3.84 23.03
C ASN A 751 -40.12 -4.25 24.27
N PRO A 752 -41.06 -3.42 24.76
CA PRO A 752 -41.39 -2.07 24.28
C PRO A 752 -40.46 -0.97 24.82
N VAL A 753 -40.51 0.22 24.21
CA VAL A 753 -39.69 1.38 24.59
C VAL A 753 -40.03 1.89 25.99
N LYS A 754 -39.02 2.09 26.84
CA LYS A 754 -39.22 2.69 28.17
C LYS A 754 -39.52 4.18 28.06
N ARG A 755 -40.42 4.69 28.92
CA ARG A 755 -40.77 6.12 28.98
C ARG A 755 -39.51 6.98 29.20
N ASP A 756 -39.34 8.00 28.35
CA ASP A 756 -38.22 8.96 28.33
C ASP A 756 -36.82 8.32 28.24
N THR A 757 -36.57 7.58 27.16
CA THR A 757 -35.27 6.95 26.93
C THR A 757 -34.26 7.99 26.41
N LYS A 758 -33.14 8.16 27.14
CA LYS A 758 -32.04 9.07 26.78
C LYS A 758 -30.74 8.30 26.63
N PHE A 759 -29.99 8.59 25.57
CA PHE A 759 -28.67 7.99 25.35
C PHE A 759 -27.73 8.92 24.59
N THR A 760 -26.43 8.68 24.73
CA THR A 760 -25.38 9.50 24.10
C THR A 760 -24.48 8.66 23.20
N ILE A 761 -24.19 9.17 22.02
CA ILE A 761 -23.31 8.57 21.03
C ILE A 761 -22.05 9.42 20.90
N ASN A 762 -20.88 8.79 20.94
CA ASN A 762 -19.62 9.48 20.67
C ASN A 762 -19.28 9.37 19.18
N LEU A 763 -18.97 10.50 18.57
CA LEU A 763 -18.61 10.63 17.17
C LEU A 763 -17.17 11.14 17.06
N SER A 764 -16.36 10.48 16.24
CA SER A 764 -15.00 10.89 15.91
C SER A 764 -15.03 12.08 14.96
N THR A 765 -14.18 13.06 15.24
CA THR A 765 -13.98 14.27 14.44
C THR A 765 -12.76 14.20 13.54
N SER A 766 -12.15 13.01 13.40
CA SER A 766 -10.90 12.79 12.66
C SER A 766 -10.95 13.13 11.18
N ASN A 767 -12.15 13.13 10.57
CA ASN A 767 -12.36 13.33 9.14
C ASN A 767 -12.87 14.75 8.81
N ILE A 768 -12.94 15.65 9.80
CA ILE A 768 -13.31 17.06 9.57
C ILE A 768 -12.16 17.77 8.83
N THR A 769 -12.50 18.42 7.71
CA THR A 769 -11.57 19.20 6.87
C THR A 769 -11.84 20.70 7.00
N ILE A 770 -10.96 21.56 6.45
CA ILE A 770 -11.16 23.02 6.46
C ILE A 770 -12.41 23.48 5.71
N GLU A 771 -12.86 22.69 4.74
CA GLU A 771 -14.08 22.97 3.97
C GLU A 771 -15.36 22.63 4.73
N THR A 772 -15.24 21.92 5.86
CA THR A 772 -16.38 21.49 6.66
C THR A 772 -16.89 22.69 7.46
N THR A 773 -18.02 23.24 7.04
CA THR A 773 -18.67 24.39 7.70
C THR A 773 -19.74 23.97 8.71
N GLU A 774 -20.26 22.75 8.57
CA GLU A 774 -21.36 22.20 9.35
C GLU A 774 -21.17 20.72 9.67
N LEU A 775 -21.73 20.29 10.79
CA LEU A 775 -21.92 18.91 11.19
C LEU A 775 -23.40 18.58 11.05
N THR A 776 -23.70 17.58 10.24
CA THR A 776 -25.06 17.05 10.05
C THR A 776 -25.10 15.60 10.48
N ALA A 777 -26.22 15.14 11.03
CA ALA A 777 -26.49 13.72 11.25
C ALA A 777 -27.99 13.46 11.09
N ASP A 778 -28.36 12.55 10.19
CA ASP A 778 -29.76 12.25 9.92
C ASP A 778 -30.26 11.14 10.85
N LEU A 779 -31.32 11.43 11.61
CA LEU A 779 -31.90 10.56 12.62
C LEU A 779 -33.28 10.09 12.13
N ALA A 780 -33.43 8.79 11.88
CA ALA A 780 -34.68 8.18 11.42
C ALA A 780 -35.16 7.13 12.43
N LEU A 781 -36.35 7.36 12.99
CA LEU A 781 -37.01 6.40 13.88
C LEU A 781 -37.84 5.40 13.07
N THR A 782 -37.79 4.13 13.46
CA THR A 782 -38.63 3.06 12.91
C THR A 782 -39.28 2.28 14.05
N THR A 783 -40.49 1.81 13.82
CA THR A 783 -41.19 0.89 14.74
C THR A 783 -42.10 -0.02 13.93
N ILE A 784 -42.39 -1.19 14.50
CA ILE A 784 -43.34 -2.14 13.95
C ILE A 784 -44.77 -1.89 14.47
N SER A 785 -44.98 -0.94 15.39
CA SER A 785 -46.29 -0.41 15.80
C SER A 785 -46.83 0.57 14.75
N GLU A 786 -48.14 0.78 14.69
CA GLU A 786 -48.77 1.66 13.68
C GLU A 786 -48.52 3.13 14.05
N GLN A 787 -47.70 3.81 13.23
CA GLN A 787 -47.44 5.24 13.34
C GLN A 787 -47.02 5.82 11.97
N PRO A 788 -47.93 6.50 11.24
CA PRO A 788 -47.67 6.98 9.88
C PRO A 788 -46.89 8.31 9.80
N ASP A 789 -46.66 9.02 10.91
CA ASP A 789 -46.11 10.38 10.95
C ASP A 789 -44.60 10.47 11.30
N LEU A 790 -43.86 9.37 11.17
CA LEU A 790 -42.42 9.34 11.42
C LEU A 790 -41.63 10.02 10.29
N VAL A 791 -41.13 11.23 10.56
CA VAL A 791 -40.28 12.00 9.63
C VAL A 791 -38.83 12.02 10.13
N PRO A 792 -37.82 11.87 9.25
CA PRO A 792 -36.41 12.00 9.64
C PRO A 792 -36.08 13.39 10.21
N VAL A 793 -35.25 13.43 11.25
CA VAL A 793 -34.77 14.66 11.90
C VAL A 793 -33.27 14.81 11.65
N THR A 794 -32.85 15.92 11.06
CA THR A 794 -31.42 16.22 10.87
C THR A 794 -30.88 17.00 12.06
N ALA A 795 -29.89 16.44 12.76
CA ALA A 795 -29.13 17.14 13.79
C ALA A 795 -28.09 18.06 13.15
N PHE A 796 -27.99 19.31 13.61
CA PHE A 796 -27.16 20.35 12.99
C PHE A 796 -26.27 21.11 14.00
N ALA A 797 -24.99 21.29 13.66
CA ALA A 797 -24.06 22.17 14.39
C ALA A 797 -23.05 22.85 13.44
N LYS A 798 -22.62 24.08 13.76
CA LYS A 798 -21.68 24.89 12.95
C LYS A 798 -20.22 24.63 13.37
N VAL A 799 -19.29 24.52 12.42
CA VAL A 799 -17.87 24.22 12.68
C VAL A 799 -16.99 25.46 12.56
N VAL A 800 -16.06 25.64 13.51
CA VAL A 800 -15.04 26.70 13.51
C VAL A 800 -13.66 26.07 13.74
N ILE A 801 -12.64 26.43 12.93
CA ILE A 801 -11.30 25.81 12.96
C ILE A 801 -10.23 26.83 13.39
N GLU A 802 -9.39 26.46 14.35
CA GLU A 802 -8.27 27.28 14.85
C GLU A 802 -6.91 26.83 14.25
N LEU A 803 -6.10 27.75 13.70
CA LEU A 803 -4.81 27.44 13.05
C LEU A 803 -3.60 27.88 13.90
N PRO A 804 -2.69 26.99 14.33
CA PRO A 804 -1.56 27.33 15.18
C PRO A 804 -0.28 27.70 14.39
N LEU A 805 -0.23 28.83 13.68
CA LEU A 805 0.97 29.26 12.92
C LEU A 805 1.99 30.05 13.79
N SER A 806 3.30 29.83 13.60
CA SER A 806 4.37 30.63 14.23
C SER A 806 5.40 31.18 13.23
N VAL A 807 6.00 32.35 13.52
CA VAL A 807 7.03 33.01 12.69
C VAL A 807 8.27 33.29 13.52
N SER A 808 9.44 33.01 12.97
CA SER A 808 10.74 33.43 13.49
C SER A 808 11.57 34.10 12.38
N GLY A 809 12.59 34.88 12.73
CA GLY A 809 13.50 35.45 11.72
C GLY A 809 14.91 35.69 12.25
N LEU A 810 15.88 35.68 11.34
CA LEU A 810 17.32 35.70 11.60
C LEU A 810 18.04 36.56 10.56
N ALA A 811 19.02 37.37 10.97
CA ALA A 811 19.87 38.13 10.05
C ALA A 811 21.31 37.58 10.02
N ARG A 812 21.89 37.47 8.82
CA ARG A 812 23.27 36.97 8.61
C ARG A 812 24.08 37.97 7.78
N PRO A 813 25.23 38.47 8.27
CA PRO A 813 25.71 38.37 9.65
C PRO A 813 24.83 39.19 10.62
N HIS A 814 24.82 38.82 11.91
CA HIS A 814 24.07 39.54 12.95
C HIS A 814 24.67 40.92 13.30
N GLN A 815 25.93 41.12 12.92
CA GLN A 815 26.69 42.35 13.14
C GLN A 815 27.20 42.86 11.80
N LEU A 816 26.90 44.12 11.47
CA LEU A 816 27.35 44.77 10.25
C LEU A 816 28.29 45.92 10.57
N PHE A 817 29.30 46.10 9.72
CA PHE A 817 30.21 47.23 9.79
C PHE A 817 30.03 48.13 8.56
N PHE A 818 30.05 49.45 8.77
CA PHE A 818 30.03 50.42 7.67
C PHE A 818 31.35 51.20 7.60
N SER A 819 31.90 51.31 6.38
CA SER A 819 33.13 52.03 6.04
C SER A 819 33.15 52.38 4.54
N GLY A 820 34.03 53.30 4.13
CA GLY A 820 34.19 53.68 2.71
C GLY A 820 34.20 55.19 2.46
N THR A 821 34.06 55.57 1.18
CA THR A 821 33.94 56.98 0.75
C THR A 821 32.50 57.27 0.35
N VAL A 822 31.99 58.44 0.70
CA VAL A 822 30.63 58.87 0.37
C VAL A 822 30.49 58.95 -1.15
N LYS A 823 29.68 58.05 -1.73
CA LYS A 823 29.25 58.07 -3.13
C LYS A 823 27.76 58.39 -3.20
N GLY A 824 27.38 59.31 -4.09
CA GLY A 824 25.98 59.65 -4.37
C GLY A 824 25.28 58.60 -5.24
N GLU A 825 23.94 58.56 -5.17
CA GLU A 825 23.09 57.57 -5.85
C GLU A 825 23.37 57.43 -7.35
N SER A 826 23.54 58.56 -8.06
CA SER A 826 23.78 58.60 -9.51
C SER A 826 25.15 58.06 -9.93
N ALA A 827 26.06 57.86 -8.97
CA ALA A 827 27.42 57.36 -9.19
C ALA A 827 27.58 55.87 -8.82
N MET A 828 26.52 55.22 -8.33
CA MET A 828 26.53 53.78 -8.01
C MET A 828 26.34 52.95 -9.28
N THR A 829 27.26 52.03 -9.57
CA THR A 829 27.22 51.21 -10.80
C THR A 829 27.07 49.72 -10.53
N SER A 830 27.52 49.23 -9.37
CA SER A 830 27.34 47.85 -8.94
C SER A 830 26.75 47.75 -7.53
N LEU A 831 26.25 46.58 -7.14
CA LEU A 831 25.73 46.36 -5.78
C LEU A 831 26.82 46.52 -4.71
N GLU A 832 28.08 46.25 -5.06
CA GLU A 832 29.23 46.40 -4.17
C GLU A 832 29.53 47.87 -3.82
N ASP A 833 29.13 48.83 -4.67
CA ASP A 833 29.29 50.27 -4.41
C ASP A 833 28.41 50.78 -3.25
N ILE A 834 27.33 50.07 -2.90
CA ILE A 834 26.35 50.49 -1.88
C ILE A 834 26.89 50.30 -0.45
N GLY A 835 27.48 49.13 -0.18
CA GLY A 835 27.96 48.78 1.16
C GLY A 835 27.80 47.29 1.51
N SER A 836 27.84 47.01 2.81
CA SER A 836 27.99 45.66 3.38
C SER A 836 26.75 44.79 3.14
N PRO A 837 26.90 43.52 2.70
CA PRO A 837 25.79 42.61 2.47
C PRO A 837 25.19 42.06 3.78
N VAL A 838 23.87 41.93 3.80
CA VAL A 838 23.10 41.33 4.90
C VAL A 838 21.94 40.51 4.35
N ASP A 839 21.82 39.28 4.82
CA ASP A 839 20.76 38.35 4.44
C ASP A 839 19.78 38.17 5.60
N PHE A 840 18.50 38.44 5.35
CA PHE A 840 17.42 38.20 6.30
C PHE A 840 16.68 36.92 5.94
N GLU A 841 16.65 35.96 6.87
CA GLU A 841 15.91 34.70 6.75
C GLU A 841 14.67 34.76 7.66
N PHE A 842 13.48 34.64 7.09
CA PHE A 842 12.21 34.53 7.82
C PHE A 842 11.69 33.10 7.68
N MET A 843 11.29 32.51 8.79
CA MET A 843 10.91 31.11 8.90
C MET A 843 9.51 31.00 9.50
N VAL A 844 8.59 30.40 8.76
CA VAL A 844 7.21 30.17 9.18
C VAL A 844 7.04 28.70 9.48
N ALA A 845 6.65 28.34 10.71
CA ALA A 845 6.44 26.96 11.12
C ALA A 845 4.96 26.66 11.34
N ASN A 846 4.52 25.50 10.82
CA ASN A 846 3.21 24.92 11.07
C ASN A 846 3.37 23.61 11.86
N PRO A 847 3.14 23.60 13.18
CA PRO A 847 3.17 22.41 14.02
C PRO A 847 1.96 21.48 13.80
N GLY A 848 0.92 21.94 13.10
CA GLY A 848 -0.25 21.15 12.72
C GLY A 848 -0.04 20.33 11.44
N GLN A 849 -1.11 19.68 10.96
CA GLN A 849 -1.06 18.96 9.69
C GLN A 849 -0.89 19.91 8.49
N ALA A 850 -0.26 19.44 7.42
CA ALA A 850 -0.05 20.20 6.21
C ALA A 850 -1.40 20.47 5.51
N LEU A 851 -1.70 21.75 5.26
CA LEU A 851 -2.97 22.17 4.67
C LEU A 851 -2.80 22.41 3.18
N GLN A 852 -3.56 21.68 2.36
CA GLN A 852 -3.41 21.72 0.91
C GLN A 852 -3.70 23.10 0.28
N THR A 853 -4.42 24.00 0.96
CA THR A 853 -4.72 25.35 0.46
C THR A 853 -4.74 26.42 1.58
N LEU A 854 -3.61 27.07 1.86
CA LEU A 854 -3.56 28.27 2.73
C LEU A 854 -4.04 29.55 2.02
N GLY A 855 -4.98 29.45 1.06
CA GLY A 855 -5.28 30.42 -0.01
C GLY A 855 -5.66 31.87 0.36
N SER A 856 -5.51 32.27 1.61
CA SER A 856 -5.71 33.63 2.11
C SER A 856 -4.67 34.10 3.14
N ALA A 857 -3.61 33.33 3.43
CA ALA A 857 -2.56 33.70 4.38
C ALA A 857 -1.39 34.46 3.72
N PHE A 858 -0.99 35.56 4.33
CA PHE A 858 0.09 36.42 3.85
C PHE A 858 1.12 36.66 4.98
N LEU A 859 2.40 36.49 4.65
CA LEU A 859 3.51 36.97 5.48
C LEU A 859 3.80 38.42 5.10
N ASN A 860 3.69 39.30 6.07
CA ASN A 860 3.87 40.74 5.92
C ASN A 860 5.17 41.15 6.64
N ILE A 861 6.11 41.73 5.91
CA ILE A 861 7.41 42.15 6.42
C ILE A 861 7.52 43.67 6.31
N MET A 862 7.72 44.35 7.44
CA MET A 862 7.95 45.78 7.48
C MET A 862 9.44 46.06 7.28
N TRP A 863 9.79 46.49 6.07
CA TRP A 863 11.17 46.70 5.65
C TRP A 863 11.61 48.16 5.83
N PRO A 864 12.61 48.46 6.66
CA PRO A 864 13.11 49.82 6.86
C PRO A 864 13.94 50.27 5.65
N TYR A 865 13.31 51.04 4.77
CA TYR A 865 13.83 51.38 3.45
C TYR A 865 14.67 52.66 3.47
N GLU A 866 14.13 53.70 4.10
CA GLU A 866 14.72 55.04 4.18
C GLU A 866 14.64 55.61 5.59
N LEU A 867 15.52 56.55 5.90
CA LEU A 867 15.40 57.44 7.06
C LEU A 867 14.32 58.50 6.81
N ALA A 868 13.83 59.14 7.87
CA ALA A 868 12.83 60.21 7.76
C ALA A 868 13.27 61.40 6.86
N ASN A 869 14.58 61.56 6.65
CA ASN A 869 15.22 62.57 5.81
C ASN A 869 15.46 62.11 4.34
N GLU A 870 14.81 61.02 3.90
CA GLU A 870 14.87 60.50 2.51
C GLU A 870 16.24 59.93 2.09
N LYS A 871 17.09 59.58 3.07
CA LYS A 871 18.34 58.85 2.82
C LYS A 871 18.12 57.34 2.94
N TRP A 872 18.76 56.58 2.04
CA TRP A 872 18.72 55.12 2.00
C TRP A 872 19.23 54.48 3.29
N LEU A 873 18.55 53.43 3.76
CA LEU A 873 18.96 52.67 4.96
C LEU A 873 19.34 51.22 4.63
N LEU A 874 18.36 50.36 4.33
CA LEU A 874 18.60 49.02 3.80
C LEU A 874 18.11 48.92 2.36
N TYR A 875 19.05 48.66 1.45
CA TYR A 875 18.76 48.44 0.04
C TYR A 875 18.40 46.97 -0.22
N PRO A 876 17.15 46.64 -0.61
CA PRO A 876 16.76 45.26 -0.88
C PRO A 876 17.17 44.87 -2.31
N ALA A 877 18.15 43.97 -2.43
CA ALA A 877 18.74 43.58 -3.71
C ALA A 877 17.99 42.43 -4.39
N SER A 878 17.64 41.37 -3.66
CA SER A 878 16.81 40.28 -4.19
C SER A 878 16.06 39.55 -3.10
N LEU A 879 14.96 38.89 -3.48
CA LEU A 879 14.12 38.10 -2.58
C LEU A 879 13.97 36.71 -3.19
N LYS A 880 14.18 35.67 -2.37
CA LYS A 880 14.05 34.26 -2.75
C LYS A 880 13.20 33.51 -1.74
N PHE A 881 12.33 32.64 -2.25
CA PHE A 881 11.52 31.73 -1.45
C PHE A 881 12.11 30.32 -1.59
N ASP A 882 12.61 29.72 -0.50
CA ASP A 882 13.12 28.35 -0.55
C ASP A 882 11.94 27.37 -0.53
N GLY A 883 11.83 26.57 -1.58
CA GLY A 883 10.83 25.50 -1.71
C GLY A 883 9.73 25.72 -2.75
N HIS A 884 9.50 26.94 -3.26
CA HIS A 884 8.52 27.24 -4.33
C HIS A 884 9.04 28.35 -5.26
N SER A 885 9.12 28.12 -6.58
CA SER A 885 9.74 29.04 -7.55
C SER A 885 8.86 30.23 -7.98
N ASP A 886 7.55 30.19 -7.70
CA ASP A 886 6.57 31.05 -8.40
C ASP A 886 5.88 32.12 -7.51
N SER A 887 6.29 32.27 -6.24
CA SER A 887 5.67 33.26 -5.34
C SER A 887 6.32 34.66 -5.48
N GLN A 888 5.56 35.63 -5.98
CA GLN A 888 5.99 37.03 -6.06
C GLN A 888 5.40 37.85 -4.89
N CYS A 889 6.27 38.47 -4.09
CA CYS A 889 5.85 39.41 -3.05
C CYS A 889 5.51 40.78 -3.64
N THR A 890 4.55 41.48 -3.05
CA THR A 890 4.14 42.83 -3.44
C THR A 890 4.61 43.86 -2.42
N PRO A 891 5.10 45.06 -2.82
CA PRO A 891 5.35 45.52 -4.19
C PRO A 891 6.69 45.01 -4.76
N SER A 892 6.66 44.43 -5.95
CA SER A 892 7.88 43.95 -6.65
C SER A 892 8.78 45.09 -7.17
N GLY A 893 8.22 46.27 -7.42
CA GLY A 893 8.95 47.46 -7.87
C GLY A 893 9.89 48.07 -6.82
N ALA A 894 9.80 47.65 -5.56
CA ALA A 894 10.68 48.11 -4.48
C ALA A 894 12.01 47.31 -4.41
N LEU A 895 12.12 46.18 -5.12
CA LEU A 895 13.32 45.34 -5.19
C LEU A 895 14.28 45.86 -6.28
N ASN A 896 15.54 46.09 -5.90
CA ASN A 896 16.60 46.61 -6.77
C ASN A 896 16.15 47.77 -7.69
N PRO A 897 15.59 48.87 -7.16
CA PRO A 897 15.05 49.98 -7.97
C PRO A 897 16.10 50.62 -8.88
N LEU A 898 17.38 50.62 -8.48
CA LEU A 898 18.50 51.16 -9.26
C LEU A 898 19.00 50.19 -10.35
N LYS A 899 18.43 48.97 -10.43
CA LYS A 899 18.78 47.93 -11.43
C LYS A 899 20.28 47.63 -11.51
N LEU A 900 20.93 47.52 -10.35
CA LEU A 900 22.36 47.28 -10.24
C LEU A 900 22.68 45.79 -10.41
N TYR A 901 23.81 45.49 -11.05
CA TYR A 901 24.28 44.13 -11.31
C TYR A 901 25.24 43.65 -10.19
N SER A 902 25.22 42.35 -9.87
CA SER A 902 26.20 41.72 -8.97
C SER A 902 27.33 41.11 -9.80
N SER A 903 28.58 41.43 -9.47
CA SER A 903 29.76 40.87 -10.11
C SER A 903 30.43 39.82 -9.21
N SER A 904 29.83 38.62 -9.07
CA SER A 904 30.57 37.46 -8.53
C SER A 904 29.93 36.11 -8.89
N LEU A 905 30.50 35.45 -9.90
CA LEU A 905 30.56 33.98 -10.06
C LEU A 905 32.03 33.59 -9.85
N THR A 906 32.48 33.51 -8.60
CA THR A 906 33.72 32.79 -8.24
C THR A 906 33.71 32.52 -6.73
N GLU A 907 33.43 31.29 -6.34
CA GLU A 907 33.72 30.80 -5.00
C GLU A 907 35.25 30.81 -4.81
N LEU A 908 35.70 31.49 -3.76
CA LEU A 908 37.04 31.28 -3.19
C LEU A 908 36.87 30.76 -1.76
N PRO A 909 37.71 29.81 -1.31
CA PRO A 909 37.51 29.11 -0.05
C PRO A 909 37.90 30.00 1.13
N GLN A 910 37.00 30.17 2.10
CA GLN A 910 37.35 30.76 3.39
C GLN A 910 38.19 29.77 4.19
N THR A 911 39.50 30.04 4.20
CA THR A 911 40.42 29.59 5.24
C THR A 911 40.67 30.79 6.17
N GLY A 912 40.39 30.64 7.46
CA GLY A 912 40.57 31.72 8.43
C GLY A 912 40.14 31.29 9.82
N GLU A 913 41.13 31.07 10.67
CA GLU A 913 41.02 30.53 12.02
C GLU A 913 40.10 31.34 12.94
N ARG A 914 39.36 30.59 13.75
CA ARG A 914 38.55 31.05 14.88
C ARG A 914 39.47 31.58 15.98
N ARG A 915 39.40 32.88 16.28
CA ARG A 915 39.87 33.47 17.55
C ARG A 915 38.72 34.26 18.16
N GLU A 916 37.98 33.60 19.05
CA GLU A 916 37.24 34.28 20.11
C GLU A 916 38.24 34.69 21.19
N ILE A 917 38.28 35.97 21.58
CA ILE A 917 38.51 36.49 22.94
C ILE A 917 38.19 37.99 22.91
N CYS A 918 37.18 38.39 23.68
CA CYS A 918 37.25 39.57 24.55
C CYS A 918 36.22 39.41 25.68
N SER A 919 36.71 39.03 26.85
CA SER A 919 36.04 39.24 28.14
C SER A 919 36.53 40.57 28.70
N CYS A 920 35.61 41.52 28.93
CA CYS A 920 35.91 42.69 29.75
C CYS A 920 35.57 42.37 31.21
N LEU A 921 36.63 42.23 32.02
CA LEU A 921 36.61 42.25 33.48
C LEU A 921 37.05 43.66 33.92
N SER A 922 36.11 44.56 34.16
CA SER A 922 36.15 45.64 35.16
C SER A 922 34.99 46.62 34.95
N PRO A 923 34.44 47.22 36.03
CA PRO A 923 33.28 48.09 35.97
C PRO A 923 33.73 49.54 35.80
N GLU A 924 34.17 49.94 34.62
CA GLU A 924 34.32 51.35 34.20
C GLU A 924 34.78 51.41 32.74
N CYS A 925 33.85 51.26 31.79
CA CYS A 925 34.04 51.71 30.42
C CYS A 925 32.73 52.29 29.89
N LEU A 926 32.88 53.37 29.13
CA LEU A 926 31.94 54.47 28.88
C LEU A 926 30.57 54.09 28.29
N ALA A 927 29.58 54.95 28.57
CA ALA A 927 28.23 54.93 28.03
C ALA A 927 28.20 54.73 26.49
N VAL A 928 27.63 53.60 26.07
CA VAL A 928 27.25 53.32 24.67
C VAL A 928 25.90 53.97 24.43
N CYS A 929 25.82 55.01 23.60
CA CYS A 929 24.54 55.52 23.11
C CYS A 929 24.03 54.57 22.01
N LEU A 930 23.13 53.67 22.38
CA LEU A 930 22.39 52.81 21.45
C LEU A 930 21.23 53.62 20.85
N PHE A 931 21.26 53.84 19.54
CA PHE A 931 20.13 54.39 18.79
C PHE A 931 19.35 53.23 18.16
N LEU A 932 18.05 53.12 18.47
CA LEU A 932 17.14 52.11 17.93
C LEU A 932 16.35 52.70 16.76
N GLN A 933 16.48 52.10 15.59
CA GLN A 933 15.68 52.45 14.40
C GLN A 933 14.59 51.40 14.18
N ASP A 934 13.32 51.80 14.32
CA ASP A 934 12.12 50.98 14.14
C ASP A 934 11.04 51.75 13.36
N CYS A 935 10.31 51.02 12.50
CA CYS A 935 9.21 51.48 11.68
C CYS A 935 8.03 52.00 12.52
N LEU A 936 7.72 51.34 13.65
CA LEU A 936 6.57 51.68 14.49
C LEU A 936 6.80 52.93 15.36
N LEU A 937 8.07 53.26 15.62
CA LEU A 937 8.49 54.45 16.36
C LEU A 937 8.61 55.70 15.45
N GLY A 938 8.35 55.57 14.14
CA GLY A 938 8.39 56.68 13.18
C GLY A 938 9.81 57.14 12.79
N SER A 939 10.84 56.39 13.18
CA SER A 939 12.24 56.74 12.95
C SER A 939 12.75 56.40 11.54
N ALA A 940 12.12 55.45 10.85
CA ALA A 940 12.41 55.08 9.46
C ALA A 940 11.11 54.97 8.64
N ARG A 941 11.17 55.33 7.35
CA ARG A 941 10.12 55.08 6.36
C ARG A 941 10.23 53.62 5.88
N CYS A 942 9.17 52.86 6.08
CA CYS A 942 9.18 51.42 5.81
C CYS A 942 8.23 51.03 4.67
N ILE A 943 8.65 50.04 3.90
CA ILE A 943 7.85 49.42 2.84
C ILE A 943 7.32 48.09 3.38
N LEU A 944 6.06 47.78 3.09
CA LEU A 944 5.44 46.52 3.45
C LEU A 944 5.64 45.52 2.30
N PHE A 945 6.44 44.47 2.52
CA PHE A 945 6.47 43.32 1.63
C PHE A 945 5.39 42.33 2.05
N GLN A 946 4.36 42.18 1.22
CA GLN A 946 3.30 41.20 1.39
C GLN A 946 3.57 39.99 0.49
N CYS A 947 3.94 38.87 1.13
CA CYS A 947 4.28 37.60 0.48
C CYS A 947 3.17 36.56 0.70
N PRO A 948 2.57 36.00 -0.36
CA PRO A 948 1.57 34.95 -0.22
C PRO A 948 2.20 33.65 0.29
N LEU A 949 1.59 33.03 1.31
CA LEU A 949 2.01 31.71 1.82
C LEU A 949 1.17 30.63 1.13
N HIS A 950 1.78 29.88 0.22
CA HIS A 950 1.17 28.70 -0.40
C HIS A 950 1.33 27.46 0.50
N SER A 951 0.66 26.36 0.17
CA SER A 951 0.70 25.11 0.95
C SER A 951 2.15 24.69 1.26
N PHE A 952 2.47 24.52 2.54
CA PHE A 952 3.76 24.02 3.00
C PHE A 952 3.60 23.03 4.16
N SER A 953 4.47 22.03 4.21
CA SER A 953 4.55 21.06 5.30
C SER A 953 5.77 21.37 6.19
N GLY A 954 5.55 21.44 7.50
CA GLY A 954 6.61 21.73 8.46
C GLY A 954 7.01 23.20 8.52
N GLN A 955 7.87 23.66 7.61
CA GLN A 955 8.51 24.98 7.68
C GLN A 955 8.70 25.61 6.29
N ALA A 956 8.37 26.90 6.14
CA ALA A 956 8.62 27.70 4.95
C ALA A 956 9.69 28.77 5.25
N VAL A 957 10.65 28.96 4.32
CA VAL A 957 11.78 29.89 4.51
C VAL A 957 11.83 30.94 3.40
N LEU A 958 11.79 32.21 3.78
CA LEU A 958 11.94 33.36 2.89
C LEU A 958 13.29 34.05 3.16
N LYS A 959 14.07 34.30 2.11
CA LYS A 959 15.38 34.98 2.18
C LYS A 959 15.34 36.31 1.43
N ILE A 960 15.66 37.40 2.12
CA ILE A 960 15.83 38.73 1.52
C ILE A 960 17.31 39.08 1.58
N HIS A 961 17.94 39.17 0.41
CA HIS A 961 19.30 39.66 0.24
C HIS A 961 19.28 41.18 0.17
N ALA A 962 19.96 41.83 1.10
CA ALA A 962 20.01 43.28 1.20
C ALA A 962 21.44 43.78 1.39
N ARG A 963 21.61 45.10 1.23
CA ARG A 963 22.87 45.79 1.52
C ARG A 963 22.62 47.01 2.38
N LEU A 964 23.51 47.22 3.34
CA LEU A 964 23.55 48.43 4.15
C LEU A 964 24.08 49.59 3.31
N TRP A 965 23.43 50.74 3.34
CA TRP A 965 23.85 51.90 2.56
C TRP A 965 24.94 52.71 3.28
N ASN A 966 26.21 52.33 3.11
CA ASN A 966 27.32 52.88 3.92
C ASN A 966 27.40 54.42 3.87
N SER A 967 27.18 55.05 2.72
CA SER A 967 27.25 56.52 2.58
C SER A 967 26.29 57.27 3.52
N SER A 968 25.08 56.75 3.72
CA SER A 968 24.07 57.37 4.61
C SER A 968 24.49 57.24 6.06
N PHE A 969 25.05 56.09 6.43
CA PHE A 969 25.49 55.82 7.80
C PHE A 969 26.74 56.63 8.17
N ILE A 970 27.66 56.83 7.23
CA ILE A 970 28.85 57.67 7.42
C ILE A 970 28.47 59.14 7.61
N GLU A 971 27.48 59.64 6.86
CA GLU A 971 27.04 61.04 6.93
C GLU A 971 26.19 61.34 8.17
N GLU A 972 25.21 60.49 8.50
CA GLU A 972 24.22 60.77 9.54
C GLU A 972 24.65 60.27 10.93
N PHE A 973 25.47 59.21 11.00
CA PHE A 973 25.88 58.59 12.26
C PHE A 973 27.41 58.52 12.47
N PRO A 974 28.19 59.59 12.21
CA PRO A 974 29.65 59.57 12.35
C PRO A 974 30.14 59.45 13.81
N ALA A 975 29.27 59.73 14.79
CA ALA A 975 29.62 59.77 16.22
C ALA A 975 28.96 58.66 17.08
N VAL A 976 28.21 57.73 16.45
CA VAL A 976 27.45 56.68 17.16
C VAL A 976 28.29 55.41 17.29
N SER A 977 28.37 54.84 18.50
CA SER A 977 29.20 53.65 18.76
C SER A 977 28.52 52.31 18.41
N ALA A 978 27.19 52.24 18.42
CA ALA A 978 26.40 51.11 17.93
C ALA A 978 24.97 51.55 17.59
N LEU A 979 24.42 51.05 16.50
CA LEU A 979 23.04 51.25 16.06
C LEU A 979 22.30 49.90 16.03
N GLU A 980 21.07 49.84 16.52
CA GLU A 980 20.22 48.66 16.41
C GLU A 980 19.09 48.93 15.41
N LEU A 981 19.02 48.11 14.36
CA LEU A 981 18.02 48.16 13.31
C LEU A 981 17.07 46.98 13.44
N LEU A 982 15.77 47.23 13.51
CA LEU A 982 14.79 46.20 13.81
C LEU A 982 13.80 45.99 12.65
N VAL A 983 13.72 44.76 12.14
CA VAL A 983 12.84 44.35 11.04
C VAL A 983 11.72 43.47 11.62
N ARG A 984 10.45 43.83 11.37
CA ARG A 984 9.29 43.13 11.96
C ARG A 984 8.53 42.35 10.88
N ALA A 985 8.03 41.17 11.25
CA ALA A 985 7.19 40.35 10.39
C ALA A 985 5.93 39.87 11.12
N ASN A 986 4.80 39.80 10.44
CA ASN A 986 3.55 39.23 10.97
C ASN A 986 2.79 38.44 9.89
N ILE A 987 1.88 37.55 10.32
CA ILE A 987 0.98 36.82 9.41
C ILE A 987 -0.41 37.42 9.46
N THR A 988 -1.02 37.63 8.31
CA THR A 988 -2.44 38.00 8.20
C THR A 988 -3.19 37.01 7.32
N VAL A 989 -4.38 36.60 7.74
CA VAL A 989 -5.26 35.73 6.97
C VAL A 989 -6.50 36.52 6.55
N LYS A 990 -6.79 36.61 5.25
CA LYS A 990 -8.04 37.22 4.75
C LYS A 990 -9.19 36.20 4.85
N SER A 991 -9.77 36.04 6.05
CA SER A 991 -10.94 35.19 6.31
C SER A 991 -11.92 35.89 7.27
N THR A 992 -13.15 35.37 7.38
CA THR A 992 -14.18 35.76 8.36
C THR A 992 -13.79 35.43 9.81
N ILE A 993 -12.74 34.63 9.99
CA ILE A 993 -12.16 34.23 11.26
C ILE A 993 -11.38 35.41 11.87
N LYS A 994 -11.91 35.98 12.96
CA LYS A 994 -11.20 36.99 13.75
C LYS A 994 -10.33 36.32 14.82
N HIS A 995 -9.16 36.93 15.04
CA HIS A 995 -8.19 36.68 16.12
C HIS A 995 -7.04 35.72 15.80
N LEU A 996 -5.96 36.30 15.27
CA LEU A 996 -4.60 35.81 15.48
C LEU A 996 -3.74 37.00 15.95
N VAL A 997 -3.12 36.89 17.12
CA VAL A 997 -2.16 37.88 17.65
C VAL A 997 -0.87 37.13 17.96
N LEU A 998 0.21 37.46 17.26
CA LEU A 998 1.57 37.07 17.63
C LEU A 998 2.50 38.28 17.52
N LYS A 999 3.30 38.46 18.58
CA LYS A 999 4.48 39.34 18.65
C LYS A 999 5.67 38.49 18.27
N ASP A 1000 6.56 38.99 17.40
CA ASP A 1000 8.02 38.83 17.51
C ASP A 1000 8.72 39.71 16.45
N ALA A 1001 9.84 40.30 16.85
CA ALA A 1001 10.61 41.28 16.08
C ALA A 1001 12.05 40.78 15.90
N VAL A 1002 12.67 41.00 14.73
CA VAL A 1002 14.04 40.56 14.44
C VAL A 1002 15.00 41.75 14.57
N PRO A 1003 15.85 41.82 15.61
CA PRO A 1003 16.84 42.88 15.77
C PRO A 1003 18.14 42.60 14.97
N VAL A 1004 18.78 43.63 14.43
CA VAL A 1004 20.08 43.62 13.75
C VAL A 1004 20.97 44.70 14.34
N MET A 1005 22.21 44.36 14.72
CA MET A 1005 23.15 45.30 15.33
C MET A 1005 24.16 45.79 14.28
N ILE A 1006 24.36 47.10 14.19
CA ILE A 1006 25.26 47.76 13.23
C ILE A 1006 26.31 48.57 14.01
N TYR A 1007 27.57 48.40 13.67
CA TYR A 1007 28.71 49.06 14.31
C TYR A 1007 29.51 49.86 13.28
N PRO A 1008 30.10 51.02 13.62
CA PRO A 1008 31.09 51.67 12.76
C PRO A 1008 32.38 50.83 12.72
N GLU A 1009 32.97 50.64 11.54
CA GLU A 1009 34.30 50.02 11.44
C GLU A 1009 35.35 51.03 11.91
N PRO A 1010 36.21 50.73 12.91
CA PRO A 1010 37.26 51.65 13.34
C PRO A 1010 38.35 51.75 12.26
N GLY A 1011 38.21 52.71 11.35
CA GLY A 1011 39.19 52.99 10.29
C GLY A 1011 40.29 53.94 10.75
N LEU A 1012 41.48 53.40 11.00
CA LEU A 1012 42.82 54.02 10.86
C LEU A 1012 42.90 55.57 10.81
N ALA A 1013 42.80 56.21 11.97
CA ALA A 1013 43.40 57.50 12.30
C ALA A 1013 43.69 57.45 13.81
N ASP A 1014 44.91 57.42 14.33
CA ASP A 1014 46.03 58.31 14.05
C ASP A 1014 47.36 57.55 13.98
N GLN A 1015 48.16 57.86 12.97
CA GLN A 1015 49.61 57.71 13.07
C GLN A 1015 50.13 58.65 14.16
N TYR A 1016 50.20 58.19 15.42
CA TYR A 1016 51.05 58.84 16.41
C TYR A 1016 52.51 58.59 16.03
N LEU A 1017 53.08 59.52 15.25
CA LEU A 1017 54.51 59.72 15.17
C LEU A 1017 55.01 60.00 16.59
N ILE A 1018 55.55 58.96 17.26
CA ILE A 1018 56.20 59.09 18.56
C ILE A 1018 57.31 60.13 18.40
N PRO A 1019 57.26 61.28 19.08
CA PRO A 1019 58.28 62.30 18.97
C PRO A 1019 59.65 61.71 19.29
N TRP A 1020 60.65 61.92 18.43
CA TRP A 1020 61.98 61.30 18.57
C TRP A 1020 62.64 61.52 19.94
N TRP A 1021 62.29 62.62 20.62
CA TRP A 1021 62.76 62.91 21.98
C TRP A 1021 62.24 61.92 23.04
N ILE A 1022 61.06 61.30 22.84
CA ILE A 1022 60.57 60.23 23.72
C ILE A 1022 61.39 58.95 23.53
N ILE A 1023 61.79 58.63 22.30
CA ILE A 1023 62.72 57.53 22.01
C ILE A 1023 64.10 57.85 22.60
N LEU A 1024 64.59 59.09 22.48
CA LEU A 1024 65.85 59.53 23.09
C LEU A 1024 65.83 59.44 24.62
N ILE A 1025 64.73 59.86 25.26
CA ILE A 1025 64.55 59.77 26.72
C ILE A 1025 64.43 58.31 27.16
N ALA A 1026 63.72 57.46 26.41
CA ALA A 1026 63.62 56.03 26.71
C ALA A 1026 64.99 55.32 26.57
N VAL A 1027 65.79 55.68 25.56
CA VAL A 1027 67.16 55.17 25.40
C VAL A 1027 68.08 55.68 26.50
N LEU A 1028 68.02 56.96 26.88
CA LEU A 1028 68.79 57.51 27.98
C LEU A 1028 68.40 56.91 29.34
N ALA A 1029 67.11 56.73 29.59
CA ALA A 1029 66.59 56.06 30.79
C ALA A 1029 66.99 54.58 30.80
N GLY A 1030 66.95 53.90 29.66
CA GLY A 1030 67.40 52.52 29.50
C GLY A 1030 68.90 52.36 29.74
N ILE A 1031 69.74 53.27 29.24
CA ILE A 1031 71.19 53.29 29.50
C ILE A 1031 71.48 53.62 30.97
N LEU A 1032 70.73 54.53 31.58
CA LEU A 1032 70.89 54.89 32.99
C LEU A 1032 70.48 53.72 33.91
N LEU A 1033 69.40 53.02 33.57
CA LEU A 1033 68.99 51.79 34.26
C LEU A 1033 70.04 50.68 34.07
N LEU A 1034 70.54 50.47 32.84
CA LEU A 1034 71.55 49.45 32.55
C LEU A 1034 72.88 49.74 33.27
N THR A 1035 73.33 51.00 33.30
CA THR A 1035 74.56 51.39 34.02
C THR A 1035 74.40 51.24 35.53
N LEU A 1036 73.24 51.59 36.10
CA LEU A 1036 72.92 51.34 37.50
C LEU A 1036 72.92 49.83 37.81
N LEU A 1037 72.33 49.02 36.93
CA LEU A 1037 72.24 47.58 37.07
C LEU A 1037 73.61 46.89 36.91
N VAL A 1038 74.46 47.37 36.00
CA VAL A 1038 75.86 46.93 35.88
C VAL A 1038 76.68 47.34 37.11
N CYS A 1039 76.47 48.54 37.67
CA CYS A 1039 77.11 48.95 38.92
C CYS A 1039 76.69 48.08 40.10
N ILE A 1040 75.39 47.74 40.20
CA ILE A 1040 74.86 46.84 41.23
C ILE A 1040 75.45 45.43 41.04
N LEU A 1041 75.44 44.88 39.83
CA LEU A 1041 76.01 43.56 39.53
C LEU A 1041 77.53 43.52 39.75
N TRP A 1042 78.25 44.62 39.48
CA TRP A 1042 79.67 44.74 39.78
C TRP A 1042 79.94 44.78 41.29
N LYS A 1043 79.14 45.53 42.07
CA LYS A 1043 79.22 45.54 43.54
C LYS A 1043 78.79 44.24 44.21
N CYS A 1044 77.86 43.50 43.58
CA CYS A 1044 77.43 42.17 44.01
C CYS A 1044 78.37 41.04 43.52
N GLY A 1045 79.52 41.37 42.92
CA GLY A 1045 80.57 40.40 42.59
C GLY A 1045 80.30 39.53 41.35
N PHE A 1046 79.30 39.86 40.53
CA PHE A 1046 78.85 39.01 39.41
C PHE A 1046 79.88 38.88 38.26
N PHE A 1047 80.79 39.84 38.09
CA PHE A 1047 81.77 39.84 36.98
C PHE A 1047 83.15 39.25 37.32
N GLN A 1048 83.32 38.60 38.47
CA GLN A 1048 84.52 37.79 38.72
C GLN A 1048 84.33 36.38 38.14
N ARG A 1049 84.89 36.14 36.95
CA ARG A 1049 85.09 34.78 36.42
C ARG A 1049 86.15 34.05 37.25
N ALA A 1050 85.82 32.85 37.74
CA ALA A 1050 86.80 31.84 38.10
C ALA A 1050 86.48 30.53 37.36
N HIS A 1051 87.52 29.99 36.74
CA HIS A 1051 87.56 28.94 35.73
C HIS A 1051 87.77 27.54 36.37
N TYR A 1052 87.03 26.55 35.85
CA TYR A 1052 87.45 25.16 35.51
C TYR A 1052 87.64 24.04 36.57
N LYS A 1053 87.05 22.86 36.22
CA LYS A 1053 87.20 21.45 36.68
C LYS A 1053 86.57 21.05 38.03
N ASP A 1054 85.97 19.88 38.23
CA ASP A 1054 86.04 18.58 37.53
C ASP A 1054 84.86 17.63 37.92
N LYS A 1055 84.60 16.64 37.06
CA LYS A 1055 83.95 15.31 37.26
C LYS A 1055 82.42 15.07 37.12
N LEU A 1056 82.14 14.26 36.09
CA LEU A 1056 80.99 13.38 35.78
C LEU A 1056 80.72 12.28 36.83
N PRO A 1057 79.55 11.60 36.79
CA PRO A 1057 79.42 10.33 36.06
C PRO A 1057 78.19 10.19 35.12
N GLN A 1058 78.32 9.24 34.18
CA GLN A 1058 77.47 8.86 33.04
C GLN A 1058 76.55 7.66 33.32
N TYR A 1059 75.52 7.46 32.46
CA TYR A 1059 75.08 6.15 31.90
C TYR A 1059 74.44 6.41 30.52
N HIS A 1060 75.11 6.20 29.38
CA HIS A 1060 75.22 5.02 28.49
C HIS A 1060 73.93 4.45 27.86
N ALA A 1061 73.99 4.37 26.52
CA ALA A 1061 72.97 4.03 25.53
C ALA A 1061 73.18 2.62 24.95
N VAL A 1062 72.21 2.10 24.18
CA VAL A 1062 72.49 1.24 23.00
C VAL A 1062 71.41 1.44 21.92
N LYS A 1063 71.86 1.64 20.67
CA LYS A 1063 71.11 1.60 19.40
C LYS A 1063 71.21 0.20 18.78
N ILE A 1064 70.16 -0.24 18.07
CA ILE A 1064 70.23 -1.31 17.05
C ILE A 1064 69.67 -0.74 15.71
N PRO A 1065 70.24 -1.11 14.54
CA PRO A 1065 70.24 -0.31 13.30
C PRO A 1065 69.16 -0.70 12.26
N ARG A 1066 69.10 0.10 11.19
CA ARG A 1066 68.19 -0.02 10.04
C ARG A 1066 68.94 -0.63 8.85
N GLU A 1067 69.07 -1.95 8.81
CA GLU A 1067 69.56 -2.72 7.65
C GLU A 1067 69.12 -4.18 7.81
N ASP A 1068 67.87 -4.44 7.40
CA ASP A 1068 67.42 -5.73 6.86
C ASP A 1068 66.02 -5.50 6.27
N ARG A 1069 65.97 -5.21 4.97
CA ARG A 1069 64.75 -5.34 4.16
C ARG A 1069 64.39 -6.83 4.11
N PRO A 1070 63.13 -7.18 4.35
CA PRO A 1070 62.42 -7.92 3.30
C PRO A 1070 60.98 -7.44 3.07
N GLN A 1071 60.46 -7.91 1.95
CA GLN A 1071 59.27 -7.52 1.22
C GLN A 1071 57.95 -7.73 1.98
N PHE A 1072 56.96 -6.90 1.62
CA PHE A 1072 55.54 -7.19 1.82
C PHE A 1072 55.16 -8.44 1.02
N GLN A 1073 54.71 -9.48 1.73
CA GLN A 1073 53.78 -10.47 1.21
C GLN A 1073 52.69 -10.76 2.23
N THR A 1074 51.46 -10.74 1.70
CA THR A 1074 50.20 -11.28 2.18
C THR A 1074 50.29 -12.64 2.87
N GLU A 1075 49.66 -12.81 4.04
CA GLU A 1075 48.45 -13.65 4.22
C GLU A 1075 47.96 -13.73 5.68
N LYS A 1076 46.65 -13.57 5.82
CA LYS A 1076 45.64 -14.26 6.67
C LYS A 1076 45.87 -14.61 8.16
N SER A 1077 44.78 -14.30 8.88
CA SER A 1077 44.06 -15.11 9.88
C SER A 1077 44.25 -14.79 11.37
N GLY A 1078 43.14 -14.82 12.09
CA GLY A 1078 43.11 -15.16 13.52
C GLY A 1078 42.47 -14.12 14.44
N ALA A 1079 41.19 -14.32 14.73
CA ALA A 1079 40.35 -13.63 15.70
C ALA A 1079 40.95 -13.49 17.11
N PHE A 1080 40.48 -12.51 17.90
CA PHE A 1080 40.15 -12.72 19.32
C PHE A 1080 39.14 -11.70 19.87
N HIS A 1081 38.31 -12.25 20.76
CA HIS A 1081 37.14 -11.72 21.46
C HIS A 1081 37.34 -10.45 22.30
N LYS A 1082 36.22 -9.72 22.49
CA LYS A 1082 36.01 -8.76 23.57
C LYS A 1082 34.84 -9.22 24.46
N LYS A 1083 35.10 -9.37 25.75
CA LYS A 1083 34.18 -9.47 26.90
C LYS A 1083 34.68 -8.44 27.92
N GLU A 1084 33.93 -7.88 28.87
CA GLU A 1084 32.50 -7.67 29.15
C GLU A 1084 32.46 -6.71 30.38
N TRP A 1085 31.25 -6.38 30.84
CA TRP A 1085 30.85 -5.87 32.18
C TRP A 1085 30.51 -4.37 32.27
N ALA A 1086 29.44 -3.92 32.94
CA ALA A 1086 28.19 -4.53 33.44
C ALA A 1086 27.32 -3.41 34.08
N THR A 1087 26.05 -3.77 34.39
CA THR A 1087 25.12 -3.23 35.42
C THR A 1087 24.22 -2.03 35.07
N HIS A 1088 22.92 -1.97 35.39
CA HIS A 1088 21.95 -2.85 36.11
C HIS A 1088 20.51 -2.39 35.74
N TRP A 1089 19.57 -3.29 35.39
CA TRP A 1089 18.36 -3.76 36.15
C TRP A 1089 17.22 -2.71 36.34
N SER A 1090 15.92 -3.02 36.25
CA SER A 1090 15.19 -4.30 36.40
C SER A 1090 13.74 -4.21 35.89
N ASP A 1091 13.20 -5.39 35.60
CA ASP A 1091 11.89 -5.78 35.10
C ASP A 1091 10.66 -5.48 36.00
N GLY A 1092 9.48 -5.61 35.40
CA GLY A 1092 8.19 -5.73 36.09
C GLY A 1092 7.00 -5.97 35.15
N THR A 1093 6.91 -7.19 34.62
CA THR A 1093 5.74 -7.92 34.11
C THR A 1093 4.33 -7.31 34.22
N SER A 1094 3.61 -7.24 33.09
CA SER A 1094 2.34 -7.95 32.84
C SER A 1094 2.06 -8.01 31.35
#